data_AF-A0A925NF24-F1
#
_entry.id   AF-A0A925NF24-F1
#
_cell.length_a   1.000
_cell.length_b   1.000
_cell.length_c   1.000
_cell.angle_alpha   90.00
_cell.angle_beta   90.00
_cell.angle_gamma   90.00
#
_symmetry.space_group_name_H-M   'P 1'
#
loop_
_entity.id
_entity.type
_entity.pdbx_description
1 polymer ?
#
loop_
_entity_poly.entity_id
_entity_poly.type
_entity_poly.pdbx_seq_one_letter_code
_entity_poly.pdbx_strand_id
1 'polypeptide(L)'
;DGGDLAFDAGQVVQLGRKLMDQPLSRAQAERLIEATQGWTAGVKLGLLAIADTTAARPKELNAALADFDGGHVDMAAYLEREVLSEQDSPLQDFLVLTGLVDAMTGELCDALLGREGSQAVLEKLERGQLFVIAQDSHGLAFRYHPLFHGFLRSRLAADPARQRALHERASRWYAGQLRFAEALAHAFKSGEVDWCAELVERAALRWQQSGDIAEVVRWCERLPPEQMLARPALGVAYTTCLILCRRFDQAHAMLRRLSEGGTASGFHLRTLQQILQALSGEYEALNDEPPAADETDGDAQLRGLYLVNRAYAMFCAHRFDAAWRLAMRAREILQPISPYGEGYASSVLALVERAKGDFGSASRRVEQLWAGLRNGPRNAAWANGATALAVLRYETNRLAEARALCEELLPVVEAGGTYETLTAATRTLARVRAAGREPEAAMRLLDYLHGILEGSHERRFAAQVCFDKVRLWLAMGEPVRARDCAQEFGVVDSAEWRVVRPYDEAWERRGMTQAALLSHDQRHAEARDILQVLRASAEAAGHVLRLHAVEAALASSLWETGARNEALQCLHQSLMRARGHAPSRSWFDDNPRFHQVLIAALEVPQMRRLMPERVLRVFGAALGRAEARQSAPAHAVDALTARELEVLALLAQGLSNQQISARAQISMTTVKWHVKNIFAKLGVGTRVGAVVRARKLKLV
;
A
#
# COMPACT_ATOMS: atom_id res chain seq x y z
N ASP A 1 -33.04 7.72 -23.07
CA ASP A 1 -32.02 6.78 -22.61
C ASP A 1 -31.68 5.77 -23.69
N GLY A 2 -30.41 5.73 -24.13
CA GLY A 2 -29.95 4.82 -25.19
C GLY A 2 -29.87 3.35 -24.78
N GLY A 3 -30.11 3.02 -23.51
CA GLY A 3 -30.09 1.65 -22.98
C GLY A 3 -31.35 0.83 -23.27
N ASP A 4 -32.49 1.47 -23.58
CA ASP A 4 -33.77 0.77 -23.78
C ASP A 4 -33.85 -0.05 -25.10
N LEU A 5 -32.91 0.18 -26.02
CA LEU A 5 -32.82 -0.52 -27.31
C LEU A 5 -31.57 -1.42 -27.42
N ALA A 6 -30.77 -1.52 -26.37
CA ALA A 6 -29.58 -2.37 -26.36
C ALA A 6 -30.00 -3.84 -26.28
N PHE A 7 -29.41 -4.68 -27.12
CA PHE A 7 -29.68 -6.11 -27.10
C PHE A 7 -29.14 -6.76 -25.81
N ASP A 8 -29.98 -7.53 -25.14
CA ASP A 8 -29.54 -8.43 -24.07
C ASP A 8 -28.98 -9.75 -24.63
N ALA A 9 -28.29 -10.52 -23.78
CA ALA A 9 -27.68 -11.79 -24.19
C ALA A 9 -28.68 -12.80 -24.78
N GLY A 10 -29.93 -12.79 -24.31
CA GLY A 10 -30.99 -13.63 -24.85
C GLY A 10 -31.40 -13.22 -26.26
N GLN A 11 -31.53 -11.92 -26.50
CA GLN A 11 -31.84 -11.34 -27.81
C GLN A 11 -30.71 -11.55 -28.82
N VAL A 12 -29.44 -11.41 -28.39
CA VAL A 12 -28.28 -11.74 -29.24
C VAL A 12 -28.25 -13.22 -29.61
N VAL A 13 -28.49 -14.13 -28.66
CA VAL A 13 -28.59 -15.58 -28.95
C VAL A 13 -29.75 -15.87 -29.90
N GLN A 14 -30.90 -15.22 -29.72
CA GLN A 14 -32.08 -15.40 -30.57
C GLN A 14 -31.83 -14.89 -31.99
N LEU A 15 -31.16 -13.75 -32.15
CA LEU A 15 -30.77 -13.22 -33.44
C LEU A 15 -29.69 -14.09 -34.11
N GLY A 16 -28.72 -14.58 -33.33
CA GLY A 16 -27.67 -15.49 -33.80
C GLY A 16 -28.24 -16.78 -34.39
N ARG A 17 -29.29 -17.35 -33.79
CA ARG A 17 -30.02 -18.52 -34.35
C ARG A 17 -30.62 -18.28 -35.74
N LYS A 18 -30.85 -17.03 -36.13
CA LYS A 18 -31.41 -16.68 -37.44
C LYS A 18 -30.34 -16.34 -38.49
N LEU A 19 -29.15 -15.95 -38.05
CA LEU A 19 -28.08 -15.41 -38.91
C LEU A 19 -26.87 -16.33 -39.01
N MET A 20 -26.75 -17.33 -38.13
CA MET A 20 -25.62 -18.25 -38.05
C MET A 20 -26.10 -19.70 -38.04
N ASP A 21 -25.33 -20.60 -38.67
CA ASP A 21 -25.59 -22.04 -38.63
C ASP A 21 -25.35 -22.64 -37.24
N GLN A 22 -24.36 -22.11 -36.51
CA GLN A 22 -24.08 -22.48 -35.13
C GLN A 22 -24.44 -21.33 -34.18
N PRO A 23 -25.46 -21.48 -33.31
CA PRO A 23 -25.86 -20.41 -32.42
C PRO A 23 -24.85 -20.20 -31.30
N LEU A 24 -24.63 -18.93 -30.94
CA LEU A 24 -23.77 -18.55 -29.82
C LEU A 24 -24.32 -19.08 -28.49
N SER A 25 -23.42 -19.50 -27.60
CA SER A 25 -23.74 -19.66 -26.18
C SER A 25 -23.96 -18.30 -25.51
N ARG A 26 -24.59 -18.29 -24.34
CA ARG A 26 -24.84 -17.05 -23.59
C ARG A 26 -23.56 -16.27 -23.27
N ALA A 27 -22.50 -16.98 -22.86
CA ALA A 27 -21.20 -16.36 -22.58
C ALA A 27 -20.56 -15.73 -23.83
N GLN A 28 -20.76 -16.35 -25.01
CA GLN A 28 -20.27 -15.81 -26.28
C GLN A 28 -21.10 -14.59 -26.72
N ALA A 29 -22.41 -14.60 -26.49
CA ALA A 29 -23.27 -13.44 -26.71
C ALA A 29 -22.91 -12.27 -25.78
N GLU A 30 -22.59 -12.55 -24.51
CA GLU A 30 -22.13 -11.53 -23.55
C GLU A 30 -20.82 -10.87 -24.01
N ARG A 31 -19.88 -11.64 -24.59
CA ARG A 31 -18.65 -11.08 -25.19
C ARG A 31 -18.93 -10.16 -26.39
N LEU A 32 -19.84 -10.56 -27.28
CA LEU A 32 -20.25 -9.70 -28.41
C LEU A 32 -20.96 -8.43 -27.92
N ILE A 33 -21.77 -8.54 -26.87
CA ILE A 33 -22.40 -7.37 -26.22
C ILE A 33 -21.34 -6.47 -25.60
N GLU A 34 -20.30 -7.01 -24.99
CA GLU A 34 -19.23 -6.20 -24.39
C GLU A 34 -18.52 -5.35 -25.45
N ALA A 35 -18.24 -5.93 -26.62
CA ALA A 35 -17.65 -5.22 -27.76
C ALA A 35 -18.61 -4.21 -28.41
N THR A 36 -19.88 -4.56 -28.56
CA THR A 36 -20.89 -3.74 -29.27
C THR A 36 -21.67 -2.80 -28.35
N GLN A 37 -21.49 -2.92 -27.03
CA GLN A 37 -22.36 -2.35 -25.98
C GLN A 37 -23.85 -2.60 -26.23
N GLY A 38 -24.19 -3.72 -26.90
CA GLY A 38 -25.56 -4.09 -27.26
C GLY A 38 -26.16 -3.30 -28.42
N TRP A 39 -25.36 -2.52 -29.17
CA TRP A 39 -25.84 -1.76 -30.32
C TRP A 39 -26.38 -2.69 -31.42
N THR A 40 -27.67 -2.56 -31.76
CA THR A 40 -28.42 -3.51 -32.61
C THR A 40 -27.77 -3.82 -33.97
N ALA A 41 -27.34 -2.78 -34.70
CA ALA A 41 -26.65 -2.94 -35.97
C ALA A 41 -25.23 -3.52 -35.78
N GLY A 42 -24.53 -3.13 -34.72
CA GLY A 42 -23.22 -3.69 -34.36
C GLY A 42 -23.29 -5.17 -34.03
N VAL A 43 -24.30 -5.58 -33.25
CA VAL A 43 -24.59 -6.99 -32.96
C VAL A 43 -24.91 -7.75 -34.24
N LYS A 44 -25.79 -7.22 -35.09
CA LYS A 44 -26.16 -7.88 -36.36
C LYS A 44 -24.94 -8.06 -37.28
N LEU A 45 -24.15 -7.01 -37.47
CA LEU A 45 -22.93 -7.06 -38.29
C LEU A 45 -21.90 -8.01 -37.68
N GLY A 46 -21.76 -8.02 -36.36
CA GLY A 46 -20.89 -8.97 -35.67
C GLY A 46 -21.32 -10.42 -35.86
N LEU A 47 -22.61 -10.71 -35.74
CA LEU A 47 -23.15 -12.04 -35.99
C LEU A 47 -22.90 -12.50 -37.45
N LEU A 48 -23.04 -11.59 -38.42
CA LEU A 48 -22.77 -11.89 -39.83
C LEU A 48 -21.28 -12.13 -40.10
N ALA A 49 -20.39 -11.28 -39.57
CA ALA A 49 -18.94 -11.46 -39.73
C ALA A 49 -18.44 -12.77 -39.10
N ILE A 50 -19.01 -13.14 -37.93
CA ILE A 50 -18.71 -14.42 -37.29
C ILE A 50 -19.28 -15.58 -38.11
N ALA A 51 -20.49 -15.45 -38.67
CA ALA A 51 -21.09 -16.46 -39.55
C ALA A 51 -20.18 -16.75 -40.76
N ASP A 52 -19.70 -15.71 -41.45
CA ASP A 52 -18.85 -15.86 -42.63
C ASP A 52 -17.49 -16.50 -42.28
N THR A 53 -16.90 -16.11 -41.15
CA THR A 53 -15.64 -16.69 -40.68
C THR A 53 -15.79 -18.16 -40.30
N THR A 54 -16.88 -18.51 -39.62
CA THR A 54 -17.15 -19.88 -39.15
C THR A 54 -17.67 -20.81 -40.24
N ALA A 55 -18.30 -20.27 -41.29
CA ALA A 55 -18.67 -21.03 -42.49
C ALA A 55 -17.42 -21.60 -43.19
N ALA A 56 -16.32 -20.85 -43.22
CA ALA A 56 -15.04 -21.32 -43.74
C ALA A 56 -14.26 -22.18 -42.73
N ARG A 57 -14.28 -21.83 -41.44
CA ARG A 57 -13.50 -22.48 -40.37
C ARG A 57 -14.31 -22.66 -39.07
N PRO A 58 -15.10 -23.74 -38.94
CA PRO A 58 -16.04 -23.91 -37.82
C PRO A 58 -15.38 -23.99 -36.44
N LYS A 59 -14.09 -24.39 -36.37
CA LYS A 59 -13.34 -24.52 -35.11
C LYS A 59 -12.81 -23.19 -34.55
N GLU A 60 -12.95 -22.08 -35.27
CA GLU A 60 -12.36 -20.78 -34.90
C GLU A 60 -13.36 -19.79 -34.24
N LEU A 61 -14.57 -20.23 -33.90
CA LEU A 61 -15.62 -19.35 -33.33
C LEU A 61 -15.16 -18.52 -32.12
N ASN A 62 -14.41 -19.12 -31.19
CA ASN A 62 -13.92 -18.40 -30.00
C ASN A 62 -12.79 -17.40 -30.32
N ALA A 63 -12.02 -17.64 -31.39
CA ALA A 63 -10.99 -16.74 -31.88
C ALA A 63 -11.62 -15.55 -32.61
N ALA A 64 -12.60 -15.81 -33.49
CA ALA A 64 -13.38 -14.76 -34.16
C ALA A 64 -14.10 -13.83 -33.17
N LEU A 65 -14.59 -14.37 -32.04
CA LEU A 65 -15.15 -13.56 -30.94
C LEU A 65 -14.11 -12.82 -30.09
N ALA A 66 -12.85 -13.27 -30.10
CA ALA A 66 -11.75 -12.61 -29.39
C ALA A 66 -11.17 -11.44 -30.18
N ASP A 67 -11.10 -11.60 -31.51
CA ASP A 67 -10.59 -10.59 -32.44
C ASP A 67 -11.64 -9.53 -32.81
N PHE A 68 -12.88 -9.66 -32.31
CA PHE A 68 -13.96 -8.71 -32.58
C PHE A 68 -13.77 -7.41 -31.78
N ASP A 69 -12.91 -6.51 -32.27
CA ASP A 69 -12.54 -5.23 -31.65
C ASP A 69 -13.00 -3.99 -32.45
N GLY A 70 -13.86 -4.19 -33.46
CA GLY A 70 -14.26 -3.16 -34.42
C GLY A 70 -13.41 -3.10 -35.69
N GLY A 71 -12.37 -3.94 -35.81
CA GLY A 71 -11.51 -4.06 -37.00
C GLY A 71 -11.99 -5.01 -38.11
N HIS A 72 -13.14 -5.68 -37.96
CA HIS A 72 -13.67 -6.57 -39.02
C HIS A 72 -14.05 -5.77 -40.27
N VAL A 73 -13.57 -6.22 -41.43
CA VAL A 73 -13.69 -5.55 -42.74
C VAL A 73 -15.11 -5.07 -43.04
N ASP A 74 -16.14 -5.87 -42.74
CA ASP A 74 -17.54 -5.51 -43.02
C ASP A 74 -18.10 -4.43 -42.09
N MET A 75 -17.68 -4.42 -40.82
CA MET A 75 -18.09 -3.37 -39.88
C MET A 75 -17.35 -2.06 -40.14
N ALA A 76 -16.05 -2.13 -40.43
CA ALA A 76 -15.27 -0.97 -40.85
C ALA A 76 -15.79 -0.40 -42.18
N ALA A 77 -16.18 -1.26 -43.13
CA ALA A 77 -16.80 -0.83 -44.40
C ALA A 77 -18.19 -0.20 -44.18
N TYR A 78 -18.99 -0.73 -43.25
CA TYR A 78 -20.26 -0.12 -42.87
C TYR A 78 -20.06 1.26 -42.23
N LEU A 79 -19.19 1.37 -41.23
CA LEU A 79 -18.90 2.64 -40.56
C LEU A 79 -18.29 3.67 -41.52
N GLU A 80 -17.46 3.22 -42.46
CA GLU A 80 -16.96 4.07 -43.54
C GLU A 80 -18.10 4.58 -44.42
N ARG A 81 -18.92 3.69 -44.97
CA ARG A 81 -19.90 4.05 -46.01
C ARG A 81 -21.12 4.78 -45.45
N GLU A 82 -21.66 4.29 -44.34
CA GLU A 82 -22.98 4.72 -43.84
C GLU A 82 -22.88 5.76 -42.72
N VAL A 83 -21.69 5.97 -42.14
CA VAL A 83 -21.49 6.95 -41.07
C VAL A 83 -20.51 8.03 -41.49
N LEU A 84 -19.26 7.67 -41.82
CA LEU A 84 -18.21 8.64 -42.07
C LEU A 84 -18.38 9.35 -43.43
N SER A 85 -18.61 8.59 -44.52
CA SER A 85 -18.70 9.14 -45.89
C SER A 85 -19.93 10.05 -46.09
N GLU A 86 -20.97 9.89 -45.28
CA GLU A 86 -22.17 10.73 -45.29
C GLU A 86 -21.95 12.10 -44.62
N GLN A 87 -20.83 12.30 -43.92
CA GLN A 87 -20.50 13.58 -43.31
C GLN A 87 -19.80 14.52 -44.31
N ASP A 88 -19.87 15.83 -44.07
CA ASP A 88 -19.05 16.78 -44.83
C ASP A 88 -17.55 16.60 -44.52
N SER A 89 -16.69 17.01 -45.46
CA SER A 89 -15.24 16.86 -45.32
C SER A 89 -14.68 17.45 -44.01
N PRO A 90 -15.13 18.62 -43.52
CA PRO A 90 -14.68 19.16 -42.24
C PRO A 90 -15.03 18.28 -41.03
N LEU A 91 -16.19 17.62 -41.04
CA LEU A 91 -16.61 16.74 -39.96
C LEU A 91 -15.96 15.36 -40.05
N GLN A 92 -15.69 14.84 -41.25
CA GLN A 92 -14.90 13.63 -41.42
C GLN A 92 -13.50 13.79 -40.80
N ASP A 93 -12.82 14.89 -41.15
CA ASP A 93 -11.53 15.24 -40.56
C ASP A 93 -11.62 15.41 -39.05
N PHE A 94 -12.67 16.08 -38.55
CA PHE A 94 -12.90 16.20 -37.11
C PHE A 94 -12.89 14.83 -36.44
N LEU A 95 -13.77 13.91 -36.87
CA LEU A 95 -13.98 12.60 -36.26
C LEU A 95 -12.69 11.75 -36.28
N VAL A 96 -12.00 11.71 -37.41
CA VAL A 96 -10.79 10.89 -37.55
C VAL A 96 -9.65 11.42 -36.68
N LEU A 97 -9.44 12.74 -36.64
CA LEU A 97 -8.32 13.34 -35.91
C LEU A 97 -8.54 13.34 -34.39
N THR A 98 -9.76 13.58 -33.92
CA THR A 98 -10.09 13.50 -32.48
C THR A 98 -10.22 12.06 -31.99
N GLY A 99 -10.38 11.08 -32.89
CA GLY A 99 -10.28 9.65 -32.59
C GLY A 99 -8.90 9.21 -32.07
N LEU A 100 -7.92 10.12 -31.95
CA LEU A 100 -6.65 9.85 -31.29
C LEU A 100 -6.79 9.62 -29.76
N VAL A 101 -7.73 10.31 -29.10
CA VAL A 101 -7.82 10.40 -27.64
C VAL A 101 -9.05 9.67 -27.10
N ASP A 102 -8.91 9.00 -25.95
CA ASP A 102 -10.00 8.21 -25.36
C ASP A 102 -11.13 9.08 -24.77
N ALA A 103 -10.78 10.28 -24.29
CA ALA A 103 -11.73 11.27 -23.77
C ALA A 103 -11.45 12.63 -24.40
N MET A 104 -12.51 13.25 -24.91
CA MET A 104 -12.49 14.51 -25.64
C MET A 104 -13.11 15.63 -24.81
N THR A 105 -12.47 16.79 -24.82
CA THR A 105 -13.09 18.06 -24.42
C THR A 105 -13.01 19.02 -25.61
N GLY A 106 -13.83 20.07 -25.64
CA GLY A 106 -13.75 21.09 -26.67
C GLY A 106 -12.34 21.66 -26.83
N GLU A 107 -11.70 22.04 -25.71
CA GLU A 107 -10.35 22.61 -25.69
C GLU A 107 -9.27 21.63 -26.20
N LEU A 108 -9.37 20.34 -25.87
CA LEU A 108 -8.43 19.34 -26.38
C LEU A 108 -8.62 19.14 -27.89
N CYS A 109 -9.85 19.08 -28.37
CA CYS A 109 -10.12 18.96 -29.81
C CYS A 109 -9.63 20.19 -30.58
N ASP A 110 -9.84 21.40 -30.02
CA ASP A 110 -9.32 22.65 -30.57
C ASP A 110 -7.78 22.63 -30.65
N ALA A 111 -7.12 22.14 -29.60
CA ALA A 111 -5.67 21.97 -29.59
C ALA A 111 -5.15 20.91 -30.57
N LEU A 112 -5.91 19.82 -30.80
CA LEU A 112 -5.58 18.77 -31.77
C LEU A 112 -5.79 19.21 -33.23
N LEU A 113 -6.76 20.08 -33.49
CA LEU A 113 -7.17 20.47 -34.83
C LEU A 113 -6.57 21.81 -35.28
N GLY A 114 -6.36 22.73 -34.34
CA GLY A 114 -5.73 24.03 -34.59
C GLY A 114 -6.78 25.07 -34.96
N ARG A 115 -7.91 25.00 -34.26
CA ARG A 115 -9.11 25.79 -34.49
C ARG A 115 -9.78 26.07 -33.15
N GLU A 116 -10.89 26.79 -33.19
CA GLU A 116 -11.75 27.04 -32.03
C GLU A 116 -13.15 26.48 -32.26
N GLY A 117 -13.91 26.28 -31.18
CA GLY A 117 -15.34 25.97 -31.25
C GLY A 117 -15.66 24.48 -31.36
N SER A 118 -14.70 23.59 -31.08
CA SER A 118 -14.95 22.14 -31.13
C SER A 118 -15.94 21.66 -30.07
N GLN A 119 -16.14 22.40 -28.98
CA GLN A 119 -17.20 22.13 -28.00
C GLN A 119 -18.59 22.06 -28.66
N ALA A 120 -18.93 23.06 -29.48
CA ALA A 120 -20.23 23.09 -30.17
C ALA A 120 -20.39 21.94 -31.17
N VAL A 121 -19.28 21.47 -31.77
CA VAL A 121 -19.27 20.31 -32.66
C VAL A 121 -19.55 19.02 -31.87
N LEU A 122 -18.90 18.83 -30.72
CA LEU A 122 -19.14 17.67 -29.84
C LEU A 122 -20.60 17.62 -29.35
N GLU A 123 -21.14 18.76 -28.92
CA GLU A 123 -22.55 18.86 -28.50
C GLU A 123 -23.54 18.60 -29.65
N LYS A 124 -23.19 18.97 -30.88
CA LYS A 124 -24.00 18.67 -32.07
C LYS A 124 -23.96 17.18 -32.39
N LEU A 125 -22.79 16.55 -32.29
CA LEU A 125 -22.59 15.12 -32.52
C LEU A 125 -23.30 14.26 -31.47
N GLU A 126 -23.25 14.67 -30.20
CA GLU A 126 -23.95 14.01 -29.09
C GLU A 126 -25.48 14.09 -29.29
N ARG A 127 -26.01 15.30 -29.54
CA ARG A 127 -27.44 15.48 -29.84
C ARG A 127 -27.90 14.75 -31.10
N GLY A 128 -27.02 14.67 -32.09
CA GLY A 128 -27.23 13.92 -33.34
C GLY A 128 -27.06 12.41 -33.19
N GLN A 129 -26.71 11.91 -32.00
CA GLN A 129 -26.48 10.49 -31.69
C GLN A 129 -25.43 9.83 -32.60
N LEU A 130 -24.45 10.59 -33.08
CA LEU A 130 -23.40 10.11 -33.99
C LEU A 130 -22.26 9.47 -33.21
N PHE A 131 -22.58 8.42 -32.43
CA PHE A 131 -21.64 7.64 -31.64
C PHE A 131 -20.77 8.45 -30.66
N VAL A 132 -21.21 9.65 -30.26
CA VAL A 132 -20.58 10.46 -29.22
C VAL A 132 -21.45 10.44 -27.98
N ILE A 133 -20.83 10.22 -26.83
CA ILE A 133 -21.50 10.04 -25.54
C ILE A 133 -20.89 11.03 -24.54
N ALA A 134 -21.73 11.84 -23.89
CA ALA A 134 -21.30 12.67 -22.76
C ALA A 134 -20.89 11.79 -21.56
N GLN A 135 -19.75 12.09 -20.95
CA GLN A 135 -19.22 11.37 -19.78
C GLN A 135 -19.58 12.04 -18.46
N ASP A 136 -20.01 13.30 -18.50
CA ASP A 136 -20.41 14.06 -17.34
C ASP A 136 -21.78 14.70 -17.56
N SER A 137 -22.40 15.13 -16.46
CA SER A 137 -23.71 15.80 -16.48
C SER A 137 -23.66 17.24 -17.00
N HIS A 138 -22.47 17.80 -17.18
CA HIS A 138 -22.26 19.19 -17.59
C HIS A 138 -21.96 19.32 -19.10
N GLY A 139 -21.83 18.20 -19.82
CA GLY A 139 -21.54 18.14 -21.24
C GLY A 139 -20.13 18.62 -21.60
N LEU A 140 -19.14 18.47 -20.72
CA LEU A 140 -17.77 18.99 -20.96
C LEU A 140 -16.80 17.91 -21.43
N ALA A 141 -16.99 16.67 -21.00
CA ALA A 141 -16.24 15.51 -21.45
C ALA A 141 -17.10 14.58 -22.31
N PHE A 142 -16.55 14.16 -23.44
CA PHE A 142 -17.19 13.28 -24.42
C PHE A 142 -16.30 12.09 -24.75
N ARG A 143 -16.89 10.97 -25.11
CA ARG A 143 -16.19 9.82 -25.67
C ARG A 143 -16.88 9.30 -26.91
N TYR A 144 -16.13 8.71 -27.81
CA TYR A 144 -16.72 7.90 -28.86
C TYR A 144 -17.24 6.57 -28.30
N HIS A 145 -18.25 6.02 -28.95
CA HIS A 145 -18.64 4.63 -28.77
C HIS A 145 -17.44 3.73 -29.11
N PRO A 146 -17.13 2.67 -28.32
CA PRO A 146 -15.90 1.88 -28.47
C PRO A 146 -15.62 1.38 -29.90
N LEU A 147 -16.64 0.82 -30.58
CA LEU A 147 -16.51 0.35 -31.97
C LEU A 147 -16.14 1.47 -32.94
N PHE A 148 -16.82 2.61 -32.83
CA PHE A 148 -16.57 3.75 -33.71
C PHE A 148 -15.18 4.33 -33.43
N HIS A 149 -14.79 4.39 -32.16
CA HIS A 149 -13.44 4.81 -31.77
C HIS A 149 -12.35 3.91 -32.35
N GLY A 150 -12.51 2.59 -32.26
CA GLY A 150 -11.58 1.62 -32.85
C GLY A 150 -11.44 1.80 -34.36
N PHE A 151 -12.56 1.99 -35.05
CA PHE A 151 -12.58 2.30 -36.49
C PHE A 151 -11.82 3.61 -36.81
N LEU A 152 -12.10 4.71 -36.12
CA LEU A 152 -11.43 6.01 -36.34
C LEU A 152 -9.91 5.91 -36.08
N ARG A 153 -9.49 5.15 -35.06
CA ARG A 153 -8.07 4.89 -34.77
C ARG A 153 -7.40 4.10 -35.89
N SER A 154 -8.08 3.12 -36.48
CA SER A 154 -7.55 2.37 -37.62
C SER A 154 -7.34 3.26 -38.84
N ARG A 155 -8.26 4.21 -39.09
CA ARG A 155 -8.14 5.21 -40.15
C ARG A 155 -6.98 6.18 -39.92
N LEU A 156 -6.83 6.66 -38.70
CA LEU A 156 -5.71 7.54 -38.37
C LEU A 156 -4.35 6.82 -38.46
N ALA A 157 -4.30 5.54 -38.10
CA ALA A 157 -3.08 4.72 -38.20
C ALA A 157 -2.60 4.52 -39.66
N ALA A 158 -3.49 4.69 -40.66
CA ALA A 158 -3.13 4.65 -42.07
C ALA A 158 -2.32 5.88 -42.52
N ASP A 159 -2.29 6.97 -41.73
CA ASP A 159 -1.42 8.13 -41.94
C ASP A 159 -0.48 8.34 -40.72
N PRO A 160 0.64 7.61 -40.64
CA PRO A 160 1.57 7.70 -39.52
C PRO A 160 2.21 9.07 -39.34
N ALA A 161 2.32 9.88 -40.40
CA ALA A 161 2.88 11.23 -40.31
C ALA A 161 1.89 12.14 -39.56
N ARG A 162 0.61 12.11 -39.94
CA ARG A 162 -0.44 12.88 -39.28
C ARG A 162 -0.68 12.40 -37.86
N GLN A 163 -0.67 11.09 -37.61
CA GLN A 163 -0.81 10.52 -36.27
C GLN A 163 0.29 11.02 -35.32
N ARG A 164 1.55 11.04 -35.78
CA ARG A 164 2.68 11.58 -34.99
C ARG A 164 2.49 13.05 -34.63
N ALA A 165 2.11 13.88 -35.59
CA ALA A 165 1.84 15.30 -35.36
C ALA A 165 0.71 15.53 -34.35
N LEU A 166 -0.36 14.72 -34.39
CA LEU A 166 -1.44 14.81 -33.41
C LEU A 166 -0.99 14.36 -32.01
N HIS A 167 -0.19 13.29 -31.91
CA HIS A 167 0.40 12.88 -30.63
C HIS A 167 1.25 14.00 -30.02
N GLU A 168 2.04 14.69 -30.82
CA GLU A 168 2.85 15.83 -30.40
C GLU A 168 1.98 16.96 -29.82
N ARG A 169 0.90 17.33 -30.52
CA ARG A 169 -0.06 18.36 -30.09
C ARG A 169 -0.80 17.97 -28.81
N ALA A 170 -1.29 16.73 -28.75
CA ALA A 170 -1.93 16.18 -27.55
C ALA A 170 -0.99 16.24 -26.34
N SER A 171 0.26 15.82 -26.55
CA SER A 171 1.28 15.84 -25.52
C SER A 171 1.51 17.24 -24.95
N ARG A 172 1.68 18.25 -25.82
CA ARG A 172 1.84 19.64 -25.39
C ARG A 172 0.63 20.20 -24.66
N TRP A 173 -0.57 19.86 -25.12
CA TRP A 173 -1.80 20.27 -24.44
C TRP A 173 -1.90 19.69 -23.03
N TYR A 174 -1.73 18.36 -22.88
CA TYR A 174 -1.74 17.71 -21.57
C TYR A 174 -0.62 18.23 -20.65
N ALA A 175 0.57 18.51 -21.20
CA ALA A 175 1.67 19.12 -20.45
C ALA A 175 1.33 20.52 -19.94
N GLY A 176 0.62 21.34 -20.73
CA GLY A 176 0.09 22.65 -20.33
C GLY A 176 -0.92 22.55 -19.19
N GLN A 177 -1.68 21.45 -19.13
CA GLN A 177 -2.62 21.13 -18.05
C GLN A 177 -1.97 20.40 -16.86
N LEU A 178 -0.64 20.27 -16.84
CA LEU A 178 0.13 19.54 -15.81
C LEU A 178 -0.26 18.05 -15.66
N ARG A 179 -0.90 17.47 -16.67
CA ARG A 179 -1.29 16.05 -16.75
C ARG A 179 -0.15 15.24 -17.38
N PHE A 180 0.94 15.11 -16.63
CA PHE A 180 2.21 14.60 -17.15
C PHE A 180 2.14 13.14 -17.64
N ALA A 181 1.38 12.27 -16.98
CA ALA A 181 1.29 10.86 -17.36
C ALA A 181 0.65 10.71 -18.76
N GLU A 182 -0.45 11.42 -19.01
CA GLU A 182 -1.10 11.47 -20.32
C GLU A 182 -0.21 12.16 -21.35
N ALA A 183 0.40 13.28 -20.98
CA ALA A 183 1.32 14.02 -21.85
C ALA A 183 2.47 13.14 -22.34
N LEU A 184 3.09 12.35 -21.45
CA LEU A 184 4.18 11.43 -21.78
C LEU A 184 3.69 10.23 -22.59
N ALA A 185 2.50 9.69 -22.31
CA ALA A 185 1.92 8.62 -23.12
C ALA A 185 1.77 9.02 -24.59
N HIS A 186 1.46 10.29 -24.86
CA HIS A 186 1.44 10.85 -26.20
C HIS A 186 2.84 11.24 -26.71
N ALA A 187 3.72 11.81 -25.89
CA ALA A 187 5.08 12.21 -26.28
C ALA A 187 5.87 11.03 -26.86
N PHE A 188 5.88 9.90 -26.15
CA PHE A 188 6.60 8.71 -26.62
C PHE A 188 6.04 8.13 -27.92
N LYS A 189 4.77 8.38 -28.23
CA LYS A 189 4.15 7.96 -29.50
C LYS A 189 4.42 8.94 -30.64
N SER A 190 4.77 10.20 -30.38
CA SER A 190 5.18 11.13 -31.44
C SER A 190 6.59 10.82 -31.97
N GLY A 191 7.45 10.23 -31.12
CA GLY A 191 8.84 9.89 -31.45
C GLY A 191 9.85 11.01 -31.21
N GLU A 192 9.40 12.15 -30.65
CA GLU A 192 10.25 13.31 -30.36
C GLU A 192 11.04 13.09 -29.05
N VAL A 193 12.26 12.56 -29.17
CA VAL A 193 13.08 12.13 -28.03
C VAL A 193 13.41 13.29 -27.09
N ASP A 194 13.79 14.46 -27.62
CA ASP A 194 14.15 15.62 -26.80
C ASP A 194 12.96 16.17 -26.03
N TRP A 195 11.78 16.20 -26.66
CA TRP A 195 10.54 16.59 -26.00
C TRP A 195 10.16 15.59 -24.90
N CYS A 196 10.31 14.29 -25.15
CA CYS A 196 10.09 13.27 -24.12
C CYS A 196 11.03 13.50 -22.92
N ALA A 197 12.32 13.71 -23.16
CA ALA A 197 13.30 13.90 -22.10
C ALA A 197 13.03 15.18 -21.28
N GLU A 198 12.69 16.30 -21.93
CA GLU A 198 12.30 17.55 -21.26
C GLU A 198 11.04 17.34 -20.39
N LEU A 199 10.04 16.65 -20.94
CA LEU A 199 8.78 16.43 -20.24
C LEU A 199 8.93 15.49 -19.04
N VAL A 200 9.76 14.44 -19.17
CA VAL A 200 10.10 13.55 -18.04
C VAL A 200 10.85 14.32 -16.96
N GLU A 201 11.81 15.17 -17.30
CA GLU A 201 12.54 16.00 -16.33
C GLU A 201 11.60 16.88 -15.50
N ARG A 202 10.67 17.56 -16.18
CA ARG A 202 9.65 18.40 -15.53
C ARG A 202 8.69 17.60 -14.64
N ALA A 203 8.31 16.41 -15.07
CA ALA A 203 7.40 15.54 -14.32
C ALA A 203 8.10 14.87 -13.12
N ALA A 204 9.35 14.45 -13.29
CA ALA A 204 10.13 13.71 -12.30
C ALA A 204 10.28 14.48 -10.99
N LEU A 205 10.58 15.78 -11.07
CA LEU A 205 10.70 16.64 -9.89
C LEU A 205 9.40 16.65 -9.07
N ARG A 206 8.26 16.82 -9.75
CA ARG A 206 6.93 16.89 -9.10
C ARG A 206 6.51 15.55 -8.51
N TRP A 207 6.69 14.47 -9.27
CA TRP A 207 6.39 13.12 -8.80
C TRP A 207 7.27 12.70 -7.63
N GLN A 208 8.54 13.09 -7.63
CA GLN A 208 9.41 12.85 -6.48
C GLN A 208 8.93 13.64 -5.24
N GLN A 209 8.50 14.89 -5.42
CA GLN A 209 7.98 15.72 -4.33
C GLN A 209 6.68 15.16 -3.74
N SER A 210 5.75 14.67 -4.57
CA SER A 210 4.47 14.08 -4.17
C SER A 210 4.60 12.65 -3.64
N GLY A 211 5.69 11.94 -3.97
CA GLY A 211 5.92 10.55 -3.58
C GLY A 211 5.49 9.52 -4.64
N ASP A 212 5.24 9.94 -5.87
CA ASP A 212 4.95 9.08 -7.03
C ASP A 212 6.25 8.49 -7.62
N ILE A 213 7.08 7.90 -6.75
CA ILE A 213 8.44 7.42 -7.06
C ILE A 213 8.45 6.42 -8.23
N ALA A 214 7.45 5.54 -8.29
CA ALA A 214 7.32 4.54 -9.35
C ALA A 214 7.08 5.17 -10.73
N GLU A 215 6.42 6.32 -10.82
CA GLU A 215 6.21 7.03 -12.08
C GLU A 215 7.53 7.54 -12.64
N VAL A 216 8.39 8.10 -11.79
CA VAL A 216 9.73 8.55 -12.19
C VAL A 216 10.52 7.40 -12.81
N VAL A 217 10.59 6.25 -12.13
CA VAL A 217 11.30 5.06 -12.61
C VAL A 217 10.70 4.59 -13.94
N ARG A 218 9.37 4.44 -14.00
CA ARG A 218 8.65 3.96 -15.19
C ARG A 218 8.95 4.78 -16.45
N TRP A 219 8.95 6.11 -16.34
CA TRP A 219 9.15 6.97 -17.50
C TRP A 219 10.62 7.19 -17.85
N CYS A 220 11.52 7.20 -16.86
CA CYS A 220 12.96 7.25 -17.12
C CYS A 220 13.47 6.00 -17.84
N GLU A 221 12.95 4.81 -17.49
CA GLU A 221 13.34 3.53 -18.14
C GLU A 221 12.93 3.44 -19.61
N ARG A 222 12.01 4.29 -20.07
CA ARG A 222 11.62 4.39 -21.47
C ARG A 222 12.50 5.33 -22.29
N LEU A 223 13.30 6.18 -21.63
CA LEU A 223 14.19 7.10 -22.30
C LEU A 223 15.49 6.42 -22.71
N PRO A 224 16.11 6.85 -23.83
CA PRO A 224 17.45 6.41 -24.16
C PRO A 224 18.45 6.78 -23.05
N PRO A 225 19.37 5.89 -22.66
CA PRO A 225 20.27 6.10 -21.52
C PRO A 225 21.15 7.35 -21.62
N GLU A 226 21.46 7.82 -22.83
CA GLU A 226 22.21 9.04 -23.11
C GLU A 226 21.47 10.31 -22.64
N GLN A 227 20.14 10.31 -22.66
CA GLN A 227 19.34 11.44 -22.23
C GLN A 227 19.50 11.71 -20.73
N MET A 228 19.75 10.67 -19.94
CA MET A 228 19.96 10.78 -18.50
C MET A 228 21.32 11.39 -18.15
N LEU A 229 22.31 11.24 -19.04
CA LEU A 229 23.64 11.84 -18.88
C LEU A 229 23.67 13.29 -19.36
N ALA A 230 22.90 13.58 -20.42
CA ALA A 230 22.74 14.93 -20.95
C ALA A 230 21.92 15.85 -20.03
N ARG A 231 21.06 15.29 -19.16
CA ARG A 231 20.23 16.02 -18.20
C ARG A 231 20.52 15.56 -16.76
N PRO A 232 21.53 16.16 -16.09
CA PRO A 232 22.00 15.67 -14.79
C PRO A 232 20.94 15.69 -13.68
N ALA A 233 20.05 16.69 -13.67
CA ALA A 233 18.97 16.76 -12.68
C ALA A 233 18.01 15.57 -12.81
N LEU A 234 17.67 15.17 -14.04
CA LEU A 234 16.90 13.97 -14.31
C LEU A 234 17.64 12.69 -13.89
N GLY A 235 18.93 12.58 -14.21
CA GLY A 235 19.77 11.46 -13.76
C GLY A 235 19.83 11.32 -12.23
N VAL A 236 19.96 12.43 -11.52
CA VAL A 236 19.93 12.48 -10.04
C VAL A 236 18.56 12.06 -9.50
N ALA A 237 17.46 12.59 -10.06
CA ALA A 237 16.11 12.25 -9.63
C ALA A 237 15.82 10.76 -9.85
N TYR A 238 16.19 10.22 -11.02
CA TYR A 238 16.06 8.80 -11.34
C TYR A 238 16.87 7.93 -10.38
N THR A 239 18.14 8.26 -10.15
CA THR A 239 19.01 7.52 -9.22
C THR A 239 18.43 7.53 -7.80
N THR A 240 17.94 8.68 -7.33
CA THR A 240 17.27 8.77 -6.02
C THR A 240 16.06 7.83 -5.95
N CYS A 241 15.22 7.80 -6.98
CA CYS A 241 14.04 6.95 -7.02
C CYS A 241 14.37 5.46 -7.10
N LEU A 242 15.44 5.07 -7.83
CA LEU A 242 15.95 3.70 -7.83
C LEU A 242 16.35 3.24 -6.42
N ILE A 243 17.05 4.09 -5.66
CA ILE A 243 17.43 3.79 -4.27
C ILE A 243 16.18 3.60 -3.41
N LEU A 244 15.21 4.53 -3.48
CA LEU A 244 13.98 4.48 -2.70
C LEU A 244 13.09 3.27 -3.02
N CYS A 245 13.21 2.70 -4.21
CA CYS A 245 12.53 1.47 -4.66
C CYS A 245 13.34 0.19 -4.42
N ARG A 246 14.46 0.24 -3.68
CA ARG A 246 15.37 -0.89 -3.43
C ARG A 246 16.02 -1.48 -4.69
N ARG A 247 16.09 -0.74 -5.80
CA ARG A 247 16.79 -1.15 -7.03
C ARG A 247 18.27 -0.75 -6.95
N PHE A 248 18.97 -1.23 -5.92
CA PHE A 248 20.32 -0.77 -5.56
C PHE A 248 21.36 -1.03 -6.64
N ASP A 249 21.31 -2.17 -7.32
CA ASP A 249 22.24 -2.48 -8.42
C ASP A 249 22.11 -1.47 -9.58
N GLN A 250 20.87 -1.12 -9.94
CA GLN A 250 20.60 -0.12 -10.97
C GLN A 250 21.03 1.27 -10.49
N ALA A 251 20.81 1.60 -9.20
CA ALA A 251 21.26 2.86 -8.62
C ALA A 251 22.80 2.98 -8.64
N HIS A 252 23.53 1.93 -8.28
CA HIS A 252 25.00 1.89 -8.37
C HIS A 252 25.48 2.05 -9.82
N ALA A 253 24.85 1.36 -10.77
CA ALA A 253 25.19 1.49 -12.19
C ALA A 253 24.97 2.92 -12.69
N MET A 254 23.84 3.54 -12.35
CA MET A 254 23.54 4.91 -12.74
C MET A 254 24.46 5.93 -12.09
N LEU A 255 24.77 5.76 -10.80
CA LEU A 255 25.69 6.63 -10.07
C LEU A 255 27.11 6.60 -10.66
N ARG A 256 27.62 5.43 -11.05
CA ARG A 256 28.89 5.30 -11.77
C ARG A 256 28.86 6.07 -13.08
N ARG A 257 27.80 5.91 -13.87
CA ARG A 257 27.66 6.61 -15.16
C ARG A 257 27.59 8.13 -15.00
N LEU A 258 26.88 8.63 -13.98
CA LEU A 258 26.85 10.06 -13.67
C LEU A 258 28.23 10.59 -13.26
N SER A 259 29.00 9.79 -12.50
CA SER A 259 30.37 10.15 -12.11
C SER A 259 31.32 10.17 -13.30
N GLU A 260 31.23 9.21 -14.21
CA GLU A 260 32.07 9.11 -15.41
C GLU A 260 31.72 10.20 -16.43
N GLY A 261 30.44 10.58 -16.54
CA GLY A 261 29.98 11.63 -17.44
C GLY A 261 30.42 13.05 -17.07
N GLY A 262 30.84 13.28 -15.82
CA GLY A 262 31.39 14.57 -15.35
C GLY A 262 30.38 15.73 -15.29
N THR A 263 29.09 15.48 -15.55
CA THR A 263 28.04 16.51 -15.62
C THR A 263 27.30 16.74 -14.30
N ALA A 264 27.30 15.77 -13.38
CA ALA A 264 26.71 15.92 -12.05
C ALA A 264 27.70 16.57 -11.06
N SER A 265 27.23 17.50 -10.21
CA SER A 265 28.12 18.12 -9.22
C SER A 265 28.61 17.10 -8.19
N GLY A 266 29.81 17.32 -7.64
CA GLY A 266 30.37 16.44 -6.62
C GLY A 266 29.49 16.32 -5.37
N PHE A 267 28.69 17.35 -5.06
CA PHE A 267 27.69 17.30 -4.00
C PHE A 267 26.58 16.28 -4.29
N HIS A 268 26.01 16.28 -5.51
CA HIS A 268 24.97 15.33 -5.91
C HIS A 268 25.45 13.89 -5.81
N LEU A 269 26.64 13.60 -6.36
CA LEU A 269 27.20 12.24 -6.37
C LEU A 269 27.47 11.73 -4.95
N ARG A 270 28.11 12.54 -4.09
CA ARG A 270 28.35 12.16 -2.69
C ARG A 270 27.04 11.95 -1.92
N THR A 271 26.05 12.80 -2.16
CA THR A 271 24.75 12.70 -1.50
C THR A 271 24.02 11.42 -1.90
N LEU A 272 23.96 11.10 -3.19
CA LEU A 272 23.35 9.86 -3.68
C LEU A 272 24.05 8.63 -3.14
N GLN A 273 25.40 8.63 -3.09
CA GLN A 273 26.17 7.54 -2.50
C GLN A 273 25.83 7.32 -1.02
N GLN A 274 25.68 8.40 -0.24
CA GLN A 274 25.33 8.30 1.17
C GLN A 274 23.88 7.84 1.39
N ILE A 275 22.94 8.31 0.58
CA ILE A 275 21.55 7.84 0.63
C ILE A 275 21.48 6.34 0.29
N LEU A 276 22.24 5.91 -0.73
CA LEU A 276 22.35 4.51 -1.11
C LEU A 276 22.90 3.65 0.02
N GLN A 277 24.03 4.02 0.63
CA GLN A 277 24.60 3.32 1.78
C GLN A 277 23.64 3.27 2.99
N ALA A 278 22.92 4.35 3.26
CA ALA A 278 21.96 4.39 4.36
C ALA A 278 20.78 3.43 4.16
N LEU A 279 20.31 3.28 2.91
CA LEU A 279 19.12 2.49 2.58
C LEU A 279 19.43 1.06 2.10
N SER A 280 20.68 0.76 1.73
CA SER A 280 21.15 -0.60 1.41
C SER A 280 21.48 -1.42 2.67
N GLY A 281 21.51 -0.80 3.85
CA GLY A 281 21.88 -1.43 5.11
C GLY A 281 23.35 -1.23 5.52
N GLU A 282 24.12 -0.44 4.77
CA GLU A 282 25.54 -0.15 5.01
C GLU A 282 25.76 1.13 5.85
N TYR A 283 24.83 1.42 6.77
CA TYR A 283 24.85 2.66 7.55
C TYR A 283 26.07 2.81 8.48
N GLU A 284 26.75 1.72 8.84
CA GLU A 284 28.02 1.72 9.61
C GLU A 284 29.20 2.33 8.82
N ALA A 285 29.15 2.29 7.49
CA ALA A 285 30.19 2.84 6.63
C ALA A 285 30.08 4.36 6.45
N LEU A 286 29.04 4.99 6.98
CA LEU A 286 28.83 6.43 6.86
C LEU A 286 29.70 7.21 7.85
N ASN A 287 30.82 7.78 7.37
CA ASN A 287 31.70 8.66 8.16
C ASN A 287 30.94 9.69 9.00
N ASP A 288 31.43 9.98 10.21
CA ASP A 288 30.79 10.92 11.16
C ASP A 288 30.78 12.38 10.67
N GLU A 289 31.68 12.73 9.76
CA GLU A 289 31.76 14.07 9.19
C GLU A 289 30.50 14.38 8.37
N PRO A 290 29.78 15.48 8.68
CA PRO A 290 28.78 15.98 7.75
C PRO A 290 29.52 16.28 6.43
N PRO A 291 28.95 15.95 5.26
CA PRO A 291 29.47 16.48 4.02
C PRO A 291 29.57 17.98 4.23
N ALA A 292 30.74 18.56 3.90
CA ALA A 292 30.91 19.99 3.89
C ALA A 292 29.68 20.55 3.18
N ALA A 293 28.84 21.25 3.95
CA ALA A 293 27.66 21.87 3.39
C ALA A 293 28.22 22.88 2.42
N ASP A 294 28.21 22.56 1.13
CA ASP A 294 28.22 23.60 0.14
C ASP A 294 26.85 24.26 0.30
N GLU A 295 26.76 25.19 1.25
CA GLU A 295 25.60 26.06 1.47
C GLU A 295 25.25 26.85 0.20
N THR A 296 26.14 26.80 -0.79
CA THR A 296 26.12 27.42 -2.11
C THR A 296 25.32 26.64 -3.17
N ASP A 297 25.05 25.33 -3.03
CA ASP A 297 24.37 24.55 -4.09
C ASP A 297 22.84 24.52 -3.86
N GLY A 298 22.09 25.08 -4.82
CA GLY A 298 20.69 25.52 -4.71
C GLY A 298 19.60 24.44 -4.60
N ASP A 299 19.94 23.16 -4.43
CA ASP A 299 18.96 22.07 -4.34
C ASP A 299 18.53 21.78 -2.88
N ALA A 300 17.52 22.53 -2.42
CA ALA A 300 16.94 22.36 -1.10
C ALA A 300 16.28 20.98 -0.89
N GLN A 301 15.74 20.38 -1.95
CA GLN A 301 15.06 19.08 -1.85
C GLN A 301 16.06 17.96 -1.60
N LEU A 302 17.12 17.89 -2.41
CA LEU A 302 18.17 16.89 -2.23
C LEU A 302 18.89 17.05 -0.89
N ARG A 303 19.12 18.29 -0.45
CA ARG A 303 19.67 18.58 0.89
C ARG A 303 18.76 18.11 2.02
N GLY A 304 17.46 18.32 1.89
CA GLY A 304 16.47 17.79 2.82
C GLY A 304 16.49 16.26 2.86
N LEU A 305 16.48 15.61 1.69
CA LEU A 305 16.56 14.15 1.55
C LEU A 305 17.87 13.58 2.12
N TYR A 306 18.98 14.29 1.92
CA TYR A 306 20.26 13.97 2.55
C TYR A 306 20.14 13.92 4.08
N LEU A 307 19.63 15.00 4.68
CA LEU A 307 19.54 15.11 6.14
C LEU A 307 18.62 14.06 6.76
N VAL A 308 17.50 13.72 6.11
CA VAL A 308 16.59 12.67 6.64
C VAL A 308 17.20 11.28 6.54
N ASN A 309 17.92 10.94 5.46
CA ASN A 309 18.61 9.65 5.35
C ASN A 309 19.77 9.55 6.34
N ARG A 310 20.49 10.66 6.58
CA ARG A 310 21.50 10.74 7.63
C ARG A 310 20.88 10.58 9.02
N ALA A 311 19.72 11.19 9.26
CA ALA A 311 18.97 11.01 10.50
C ALA A 311 18.55 9.54 10.70
N TYR A 312 18.11 8.88 9.63
CA TYR A 312 17.78 7.46 9.65
C TYR A 312 19.00 6.58 9.98
N ALA A 313 20.16 6.86 9.37
CA ALA A 313 21.41 6.18 9.71
C ALA A 313 21.82 6.40 11.17
N MET A 314 21.70 7.63 11.69
CA MET A 314 21.95 7.94 13.10
C MET A 314 20.99 7.21 14.03
N PHE A 315 19.73 7.01 13.62
CA PHE A 315 18.78 6.19 14.34
C PHE A 315 19.21 4.71 14.36
N CYS A 316 19.65 4.17 13.23
CA CYS A 316 20.16 2.80 13.13
C CYS A 316 21.44 2.59 13.95
N ALA A 317 22.29 3.62 14.06
CA ALA A 317 23.46 3.65 14.93
C ALA A 317 23.13 4.02 16.39
N HIS A 318 21.84 4.10 16.75
CA HIS A 318 21.35 4.36 18.11
C HIS A 318 21.77 5.71 18.71
N ARG A 319 22.12 6.68 17.86
CA ARG A 319 22.44 8.07 18.22
C ARG A 319 21.17 8.93 18.15
N PHE A 320 20.20 8.63 19.01
CA PHE A 320 18.84 9.17 18.93
C PHE A 320 18.76 10.70 18.95
N ASP A 321 19.58 11.39 19.73
CA ASP A 321 19.55 12.86 19.80
C ASP A 321 20.16 13.51 18.54
N ALA A 322 21.13 12.86 17.89
CA ALA A 322 21.64 13.30 16.60
C ALA A 322 20.62 13.06 15.49
N ALA A 323 20.01 11.86 15.47
CA ALA A 323 18.91 11.52 14.56
C ALA A 323 17.76 12.53 14.67
N TRP A 324 17.35 12.86 15.90
CA TRP A 324 16.29 13.83 16.16
C TRP A 324 16.57 15.21 15.55
N ARG A 325 17.76 15.76 15.82
CA ARG A 325 18.17 17.10 15.34
C ARG A 325 18.22 17.15 13.82
N LEU A 326 18.80 16.13 13.19
CA LEU A 326 18.90 16.06 11.73
C LEU A 326 17.52 15.91 11.07
N ALA A 327 16.66 15.04 11.59
CA ALA A 327 15.32 14.86 11.03
C ALA A 327 14.43 16.09 11.23
N MET A 328 14.57 16.82 12.35
CA MET A 328 13.89 18.11 12.55
C MET A 328 14.33 19.13 11.49
N ARG A 329 15.64 19.26 11.26
CA ARG A 329 16.18 20.18 10.25
C ARG A 329 15.77 19.79 8.83
N ALA A 330 15.79 18.49 8.50
CA ALA A 330 15.31 17.98 7.23
C ALA A 330 13.84 18.35 7.01
N ARG A 331 13.00 18.18 8.04
CA ARG A 331 11.58 18.50 7.98
C ARG A 331 11.33 19.99 7.75
N GLU A 332 12.06 20.88 8.42
CA GLU A 332 11.96 22.33 8.20
C GLU A 332 12.22 22.71 6.73
N ILE A 333 13.21 22.08 6.10
CA ILE A 333 13.56 22.31 4.69
C ILE A 333 12.51 21.72 3.76
N LEU A 334 12.04 20.50 4.04
CA LEU A 334 11.18 19.73 3.14
C LEU A 334 9.70 20.08 3.24
N GLN A 335 9.21 20.53 4.40
CA GLN A 335 7.80 20.85 4.61
C GLN A 335 7.19 21.78 3.55
N PRO A 336 7.82 22.89 3.15
CA PRO A 336 7.24 23.76 2.11
C PRO A 336 7.41 23.22 0.67
N ILE A 337 8.17 22.15 0.45
CA ILE A 337 8.62 21.70 -0.89
C ILE A 337 8.06 20.33 -1.27
N SER A 338 8.08 19.38 -0.34
CA SER A 338 7.85 17.96 -0.61
C SER A 338 7.01 17.32 0.50
N PRO A 339 5.72 17.06 0.25
CA PRO A 339 4.90 16.25 1.14
C PRO A 339 5.50 14.86 1.43
N TYR A 340 6.14 14.25 0.43
CA TYR A 340 6.89 13.00 0.61
C TYR A 340 8.05 13.18 1.61
N GLY A 341 8.88 14.20 1.40
CA GLY A 341 10.03 14.49 2.25
C GLY A 341 9.63 14.86 3.68
N GLU A 342 8.59 15.68 3.86
CA GLU A 342 8.02 16.00 5.17
C GLU A 342 7.54 14.73 5.89
N GLY A 343 6.82 13.87 5.17
CA GLY A 343 6.33 12.60 5.69
C GLY A 343 7.46 11.66 6.07
N TYR A 344 8.52 11.59 5.26
CA TYR A 344 9.69 10.77 5.57
C TYR A 344 10.42 11.27 6.83
N ALA A 345 10.70 12.58 6.91
CA ALA A 345 11.34 13.17 8.08
C ALA A 345 10.49 12.99 9.35
N SER A 346 9.17 13.19 9.23
CA SER A 346 8.23 12.95 10.33
C SER A 346 8.16 11.50 10.78
N SER A 347 8.35 10.55 9.86
CA SER A 347 8.40 9.11 10.18
C SER A 347 9.69 8.75 10.94
N VAL A 348 10.84 9.30 10.55
CA VAL A 348 12.11 9.11 11.29
C VAL A 348 12.01 9.71 12.69
N LEU A 349 11.40 10.89 12.84
CA LEU A 349 11.12 11.47 14.15
C LEU A 349 10.24 10.53 15.00
N ALA A 350 9.15 10.01 14.45
CA ALA A 350 8.29 9.07 15.17
C ALA A 350 9.04 7.78 15.61
N LEU A 351 9.96 7.28 14.79
CA LEU A 351 10.83 6.15 15.15
C LEU A 351 11.73 6.48 16.34
N VAL A 352 12.36 7.66 16.35
CA VAL A 352 13.22 8.13 17.44
C VAL A 352 12.43 8.34 18.74
N GLU A 353 11.29 9.03 18.68
CA GLU A 353 10.39 9.24 19.83
C GLU A 353 9.97 7.90 20.43
N ARG A 354 9.58 6.95 19.57
CA ARG A 354 9.21 5.59 20.00
C ARG A 354 10.38 4.84 20.64
N ALA A 355 11.57 4.91 20.06
CA ALA A 355 12.76 4.26 20.61
C ALA A 355 13.12 4.78 22.01
N LYS A 356 12.94 6.09 22.25
CA LYS A 356 13.10 6.77 23.54
C LYS A 356 11.90 6.58 24.49
N GLY A 357 10.85 5.87 24.08
CA GLY A 357 9.66 5.61 24.89
C GLY A 357 8.64 6.77 24.96
N ASP A 358 8.81 7.83 24.18
CA ASP A 358 7.87 8.96 24.09
C ASP A 358 6.74 8.67 23.08
N PHE A 359 5.88 7.72 23.44
CA PHE A 359 4.72 7.35 22.61
C PHE A 359 3.71 8.48 22.45
N GLY A 360 3.66 9.44 23.40
CA GLY A 360 2.75 10.57 23.34
C GLY A 360 3.10 11.52 22.20
N SER A 361 4.38 11.91 22.10
CA SER A 361 4.86 12.75 21.00
C SER A 361 4.82 12.03 19.66
N ALA A 362 5.22 10.74 19.62
CA ALA A 362 5.12 9.92 18.43
C ALA A 362 3.68 9.83 17.90
N SER A 363 2.71 9.62 18.79
CA SER A 363 1.29 9.53 18.41
C SER A 363 0.77 10.84 17.84
N ARG A 364 1.03 11.97 18.49
CA ARG A 364 0.61 13.29 17.99
C ARG A 364 1.19 13.58 16.60
N ARG A 365 2.48 13.29 16.42
CA ARG A 365 3.19 13.52 15.15
C ARG A 365 2.60 12.72 14.01
N VAL A 366 2.41 11.42 14.22
CA VAL A 366 1.88 10.54 13.18
C VAL A 366 0.41 10.84 12.89
N GLU A 367 -0.39 11.17 13.91
CA GLU A 367 -1.80 11.57 13.69
C GLU A 367 -1.91 12.88 12.89
N GLN A 368 -1.04 13.85 13.15
CA GLN A 368 -0.97 15.09 12.37
C GLN A 368 -0.58 14.80 10.91
N LEU A 369 0.46 13.99 10.69
CA LEU A 369 0.90 13.57 9.36
C LEU A 369 -0.23 12.84 8.61
N TRP A 370 -0.90 11.90 9.28
CA TRP A 370 -1.96 11.10 8.69
C TRP A 370 -3.18 11.93 8.28
N ALA A 371 -3.51 12.99 9.03
CA ALA A 371 -4.64 13.87 8.71
C ALA A 371 -4.53 14.48 7.30
N GLY A 372 -3.31 14.82 6.86
CA GLY A 372 -3.05 15.35 5.52
C GLY A 372 -2.98 14.28 4.43
N LEU A 373 -2.59 13.05 4.76
CA LEU A 373 -2.33 12.00 3.77
C LEU A 373 -3.50 11.05 3.52
N ARG A 374 -4.40 10.85 4.49
CA ARG A 374 -5.43 9.77 4.46
C ARG A 374 -6.29 9.72 3.18
N ASN A 375 -6.58 10.89 2.60
CA ASN A 375 -7.41 11.03 1.39
C ASN A 375 -6.58 11.23 0.11
N GLY A 376 -5.26 11.18 0.22
CA GLY A 376 -4.33 11.36 -0.90
C GLY A 376 -4.12 10.09 -1.73
N PRO A 377 -3.32 10.20 -2.80
CA PRO A 377 -2.96 9.06 -3.66
C PRO A 377 -2.21 7.99 -2.87
N ARG A 378 -2.36 6.72 -3.30
CA ARG A 378 -1.68 5.57 -2.69
C ARG A 378 -0.26 5.43 -3.22
N ASN A 379 0.58 6.38 -2.83
CA ASN A 379 1.97 6.48 -3.23
C ASN A 379 2.93 6.38 -2.03
N ALA A 380 4.22 6.64 -2.22
CA ALA A 380 5.23 6.46 -1.18
C ALA A 380 5.03 7.41 0.03
N ALA A 381 4.50 8.62 -0.19
CA ALA A 381 4.20 9.56 0.90
C ALA A 381 3.10 9.00 1.81
N TRP A 382 2.01 8.51 1.19
CA TRP A 382 0.94 7.83 1.90
C TRP A 382 1.46 6.58 2.63
N ALA A 383 2.29 5.77 1.96
CA ALA A 383 2.84 4.54 2.55
C ALA A 383 3.68 4.81 3.81
N ASN A 384 4.50 5.86 3.83
CA ASN A 384 5.26 6.27 5.02
C ASN A 384 4.31 6.60 6.19
N GLY A 385 3.32 7.46 5.95
CA GLY A 385 2.35 7.88 6.98
C GLY A 385 1.48 6.73 7.48
N ALA A 386 0.95 5.91 6.57
CA ALA A 386 0.15 4.73 6.90
C ALA A 386 0.96 3.69 7.70
N THR A 387 2.23 3.46 7.33
CA THR A 387 3.10 2.51 8.05
C THR A 387 3.37 2.99 9.48
N ALA A 388 3.76 4.25 9.65
CA ALA A 388 3.97 4.83 10.97
C ALA A 388 2.70 4.73 11.85
N LEU A 389 1.53 4.98 11.25
CA LEU A 389 0.26 4.86 11.94
C LEU A 389 -0.07 3.42 12.30
N ALA A 390 0.12 2.46 11.39
CA ALA A 390 -0.14 1.05 11.62
C ALA A 390 0.69 0.50 12.79
N VAL A 391 1.98 0.84 12.83
CA VAL A 391 2.89 0.49 13.94
C VAL A 391 2.37 1.08 15.26
N LEU A 392 2.01 2.36 15.29
CA LEU A 392 1.48 2.97 16.51
C LEU A 392 0.13 2.40 16.93
N ARG A 393 -0.76 2.08 15.99
CA ARG A 393 -2.05 1.43 16.29
C ARG A 393 -1.83 0.04 16.86
N TYR A 394 -0.86 -0.71 16.33
CA TYR A 394 -0.44 -1.97 16.94
C TYR A 394 0.08 -1.77 18.37
N GLU A 395 1.04 -0.86 18.58
CA GLU A 395 1.64 -0.63 19.90
C GLU A 395 0.64 -0.12 20.95
N THR A 396 -0.39 0.60 20.52
CA THR A 396 -1.51 1.08 21.36
C THR A 396 -2.67 0.08 21.45
N ASN A 397 -2.48 -1.16 21.00
CA ASN A 397 -3.42 -2.27 21.02
C ASN A 397 -4.72 -2.07 20.20
N ARG A 398 -4.70 -1.18 19.21
CA ARG A 398 -5.78 -0.96 18.23
C ARG A 398 -5.60 -1.88 17.03
N LEU A 399 -5.64 -3.19 17.29
CA LEU A 399 -5.23 -4.24 16.34
C LEU A 399 -6.07 -4.28 15.05
N ALA A 400 -7.37 -4.02 15.13
CA ALA A 400 -8.25 -4.00 13.94
C ALA A 400 -7.88 -2.87 12.98
N GLU A 401 -7.58 -1.67 13.50
CA GLU A 401 -7.12 -0.54 12.71
C GLU A 401 -5.74 -0.82 12.11
N ALA A 402 -4.82 -1.39 12.89
CA ALA A 402 -3.50 -1.79 12.40
C ALA A 402 -3.60 -2.83 11.27
N ARG A 403 -4.50 -3.83 11.39
CA ARG A 403 -4.76 -4.83 10.36
C ARG A 403 -5.22 -4.19 9.06
N ALA A 404 -6.27 -3.37 9.12
CA ALA A 404 -6.85 -2.74 7.94
C ALA A 404 -5.83 -1.87 7.20
N LEU A 405 -5.05 -1.08 7.94
CA LEU A 405 -3.97 -0.27 7.37
C LEU A 405 -2.90 -1.13 6.70
N CYS A 406 -2.44 -2.21 7.36
CA CYS A 406 -1.41 -3.08 6.79
C CYS A 406 -1.88 -3.83 5.54
N GLU A 407 -3.14 -4.28 5.51
CA GLU A 407 -3.73 -4.96 4.34
C GLU A 407 -3.85 -4.01 3.14
N GLU A 408 -4.11 -2.72 3.37
CA GLU A 408 -4.10 -1.69 2.31
C GLU A 408 -2.67 -1.27 1.91
N LEU A 409 -1.73 -1.25 2.87
CA LEU A 409 -0.33 -0.90 2.66
C LEU A 409 0.42 -1.90 1.79
N LEU A 410 0.18 -3.21 2.00
CA LEU A 410 1.05 -4.26 1.50
C LEU A 410 1.28 -4.19 -0.03
N PRO A 411 0.23 -4.08 -0.88
CA PRO A 411 0.43 -3.96 -2.33
C PRO A 411 1.26 -2.73 -2.74
N VAL A 412 1.17 -1.63 -1.98
CA VAL A 412 1.89 -0.39 -2.26
C VAL A 412 3.38 -0.54 -1.93
N VAL A 413 3.73 -1.06 -0.76
CA VAL A 413 5.12 -1.21 -0.31
C VAL A 413 5.88 -2.36 -0.98
N GLU A 414 5.13 -3.35 -1.50
CA GLU A 414 5.67 -4.40 -2.36
C GLU A 414 6.06 -3.85 -3.73
N ALA A 415 5.19 -3.06 -4.35
CA ALA A 415 5.47 -2.42 -5.65
C ALA A 415 6.59 -1.36 -5.57
N GLY A 416 6.74 -0.69 -4.43
CA GLY A 416 7.84 0.24 -4.18
C GLY A 416 7.87 0.77 -2.75
N GLY A 417 9.06 0.87 -2.16
CA GLY A 417 9.25 1.40 -0.81
C GLY A 417 10.60 1.00 -0.23
N THR A 418 11.00 1.59 0.88
CA THR A 418 12.25 1.25 1.58
C THR A 418 12.11 -0.08 2.32
N TYR A 419 13.22 -0.66 2.79
CA TYR A 419 13.14 -1.83 3.67
C TYR A 419 12.38 -1.54 4.97
N GLU A 420 12.50 -0.32 5.51
CA GLU A 420 11.78 0.09 6.72
C GLU A 420 10.26 -0.02 6.54
N THR A 421 9.69 0.53 5.47
CA THR A 421 8.23 0.52 5.31
C THR A 421 7.68 -0.87 5.04
N LEU A 422 8.32 -1.63 4.14
CA LEU A 422 7.93 -3.00 3.83
C LEU A 422 8.03 -3.90 5.07
N THR A 423 9.16 -3.84 5.78
CA THR A 423 9.39 -4.69 6.96
C THR A 423 8.43 -4.32 8.08
N ALA A 424 8.27 -3.03 8.38
CA ALA A 424 7.38 -2.59 9.45
C ALA A 424 5.92 -2.98 9.17
N ALA A 425 5.40 -2.74 7.95
CA ALA A 425 4.03 -3.10 7.59
C ALA A 425 3.82 -4.63 7.65
N THR A 426 4.71 -5.41 7.03
CA THR A 426 4.59 -6.88 6.97
C THR A 426 4.72 -7.52 8.35
N ARG A 427 5.70 -7.11 9.16
CA ARG A 427 5.86 -7.61 10.53
C ARG A 427 4.71 -7.20 11.44
N THR A 428 4.22 -5.97 11.34
CA THR A 428 3.05 -5.54 12.11
C THR A 428 1.83 -6.38 11.74
N LEU A 429 1.59 -6.65 10.45
CA LEU A 429 0.49 -7.54 10.04
C LEU A 429 0.67 -8.97 10.57
N ALA A 430 1.87 -9.52 10.50
CA ALA A 430 2.18 -10.84 11.05
C ALA A 430 1.89 -10.91 12.55
N ARG A 431 2.34 -9.91 13.32
CA ARG A 431 2.08 -9.81 14.76
C ARG A 431 0.59 -9.66 15.08
N VAL A 432 -0.15 -8.86 14.31
CA VAL A 432 -1.60 -8.72 14.45
C VAL A 432 -2.33 -10.05 14.16
N ARG A 433 -1.92 -10.78 13.12
CA ARG A 433 -2.49 -12.11 12.80
C ARG A 433 -2.19 -13.14 13.88
N ALA A 434 -0.96 -13.16 14.40
CA ALA A 434 -0.60 -14.01 15.53
C ALA A 434 -1.46 -13.70 16.76
N ALA A 435 -1.65 -12.41 17.09
CA ALA A 435 -2.55 -11.99 18.16
C ALA A 435 -4.03 -12.35 17.91
N GLY A 436 -4.43 -12.41 16.63
CA GLY A 436 -5.75 -12.87 16.17
C GLY A 436 -5.94 -14.39 16.14
N ARG A 437 -4.96 -15.19 16.61
CA ARG A 437 -4.94 -16.67 16.54
C ARG A 437 -4.91 -17.21 15.11
N GLU A 438 -4.19 -16.53 14.22
CA GLU A 438 -3.90 -16.96 12.84
C GLU A 438 -2.38 -17.20 12.66
N PRO A 439 -1.75 -18.12 13.42
CA PRO A 439 -0.29 -18.24 13.47
C PRO A 439 0.33 -18.72 12.15
N GLU A 440 -0.35 -19.57 11.37
CA GLU A 440 0.15 -20.01 10.06
C GLU A 440 0.14 -18.86 9.05
N ALA A 441 -0.87 -17.98 9.13
CA ALA A 441 -0.95 -16.80 8.28
C ALA A 441 0.11 -15.75 8.66
N ALA A 442 0.44 -15.65 9.95
CA ALA A 442 1.56 -14.84 10.43
C ALA A 442 2.90 -15.40 9.95
N MET A 443 3.11 -16.72 10.04
CA MET A 443 4.35 -17.36 9.59
C MET A 443 4.60 -17.14 8.09
N ARG A 444 3.57 -17.27 7.23
CA ARG A 444 3.71 -16.99 5.79
C ARG A 444 4.19 -15.57 5.48
N LEU A 445 3.74 -14.57 6.24
CA LEU A 445 4.20 -13.19 6.09
C LEU A 445 5.67 -13.02 6.51
N LEU A 446 6.09 -13.74 7.56
CA LEU A 446 7.48 -13.72 8.03
C LEU A 446 8.40 -14.48 7.07
N ASP A 447 7.96 -15.60 6.48
CA ASP A 447 8.70 -16.34 5.45
C ASP A 447 8.85 -15.52 4.17
N TYR A 448 7.78 -14.84 3.75
CA TYR A 448 7.84 -13.89 2.64
C TYR A 448 8.89 -12.80 2.87
N LEU A 449 8.86 -12.16 4.05
CA LEU A 449 9.83 -11.14 4.39
C LEU A 449 11.26 -11.69 4.51
N HIS A 450 11.42 -12.92 5.03
CA HIS A 450 12.71 -13.59 5.09
C HIS A 450 13.33 -13.72 3.69
N GLY A 451 12.57 -14.21 2.70
CA GLY A 451 13.06 -14.35 1.33
C GLY A 451 13.45 -13.02 0.67
N ILE A 452 12.83 -11.90 1.06
CA ILE A 452 13.22 -10.56 0.55
C ILE A 452 14.52 -10.06 1.18
N LEU A 453 14.75 -10.39 2.45
CA LEU A 453 15.93 -9.97 3.19
C LEU A 453 17.13 -10.88 2.90
N GLU A 454 16.90 -12.08 2.37
CA GLU A 454 17.95 -12.99 1.92
C GLU A 454 18.81 -12.32 0.85
N GLY A 455 20.14 -12.32 1.05
CA GLY A 455 21.09 -11.64 0.17
C GLY A 455 21.20 -10.11 0.35
N SER A 456 20.39 -9.50 1.21
CA SER A 456 20.52 -8.07 1.57
C SER A 456 21.54 -7.85 2.70
N HIS A 457 21.99 -6.61 2.90
CA HIS A 457 22.83 -6.24 4.05
C HIS A 457 22.01 -5.90 5.32
N GLU A 458 20.68 -6.07 5.30
CA GLU A 458 19.76 -5.67 6.38
C GLU A 458 19.73 -6.65 7.57
N ARG A 459 20.83 -6.67 8.32
CA ARG A 459 21.00 -7.53 9.51
C ARG A 459 19.96 -7.25 10.60
N ARG A 460 19.55 -5.98 10.76
CA ARG A 460 18.58 -5.54 11.77
C ARG A 460 17.21 -6.17 11.56
N PHE A 461 16.70 -6.10 10.33
CA PHE A 461 15.41 -6.69 9.98
C PHE A 461 15.44 -8.21 9.97
N ALA A 462 16.53 -8.83 9.49
CA ALA A 462 16.70 -10.28 9.54
C ALA A 462 16.62 -10.81 10.99
N ALA A 463 17.29 -10.16 11.95
CA ALA A 463 17.22 -10.54 13.36
C ALA A 463 15.83 -10.34 13.97
N GLN A 464 15.10 -9.30 13.57
CA GLN A 464 13.72 -9.08 13.99
C GLN A 464 12.77 -10.18 13.48
N VAL A 465 12.94 -10.61 12.22
CA VAL A 465 12.18 -11.73 11.62
C VAL A 465 12.50 -13.04 12.33
N CYS A 466 13.79 -13.33 12.56
CA CYS A 466 14.23 -14.49 13.35
C CYS A 466 13.50 -14.56 14.70
N PHE A 467 13.56 -13.47 15.47
CA PHE A 467 12.92 -13.40 16.78
C PHE A 467 11.41 -13.68 16.70
N ASP A 468 10.70 -13.07 15.74
CA ASP A 468 9.27 -13.28 15.57
C ASP A 468 8.94 -14.72 15.15
N LYS A 469 9.71 -15.32 14.24
CA LYS A 469 9.53 -16.72 13.78
C LYS A 469 9.75 -17.72 14.92
N VAL A 470 10.86 -17.59 15.64
CA VAL A 470 11.20 -18.48 16.77
C VAL A 470 10.13 -18.41 17.86
N ARG A 471 9.73 -17.20 18.26
CA ARG A 471 8.67 -17.02 19.26
C ARG A 471 7.34 -17.64 18.81
N LEU A 472 7.00 -17.54 17.53
CA LEU A 472 5.80 -18.12 16.97
C LEU A 472 5.86 -19.66 16.93
N TRP A 473 7.00 -20.25 16.56
CA TRP A 473 7.21 -21.71 16.64
C TRP A 473 7.07 -22.22 18.07
N LEU A 474 7.69 -21.55 19.04
CA LEU A 474 7.55 -21.89 20.46
C LEU A 474 6.09 -21.79 20.93
N ALA A 475 5.35 -20.78 20.49
CA ALA A 475 3.93 -20.63 20.82
C ALA A 475 3.03 -21.71 20.18
N MET A 476 3.43 -22.25 19.03
CA MET A 476 2.75 -23.37 18.36
C MET A 476 3.15 -24.74 18.94
N GLY A 477 4.06 -24.79 19.91
CA GLY A 477 4.52 -26.05 20.50
C GLY A 477 5.52 -26.82 19.63
N GLU A 478 6.25 -26.11 18.76
CA GLU A 478 7.18 -26.68 17.77
C GLU A 478 8.64 -26.27 18.07
N PRO A 479 9.24 -26.70 19.20
CA PRO A 479 10.54 -26.22 19.65
C PRO A 479 11.71 -26.67 18.77
N VAL A 480 11.57 -27.79 18.05
CA VAL A 480 12.58 -28.26 17.09
C VAL A 480 12.70 -27.25 15.94
N ARG A 481 11.57 -26.90 15.31
CA ARG A 481 11.52 -25.89 14.25
C ARG A 481 11.97 -24.51 14.73
N ALA A 482 11.70 -24.18 15.99
CA ALA A 482 12.21 -22.96 16.61
C ALA A 482 13.74 -22.93 16.67
N ARG A 483 14.38 -24.04 17.07
CA ARG A 483 15.85 -24.17 17.08
C ARG A 483 16.45 -24.17 15.69
N ASP A 484 15.87 -24.92 14.75
CA ASP A 484 16.35 -24.97 13.36
C ASP A 484 16.30 -23.56 12.73
N CYS A 485 15.21 -22.83 12.94
CA CYS A 485 15.07 -21.44 12.52
C CYS A 485 16.11 -20.53 13.18
N ALA A 486 16.37 -20.68 14.49
CA ALA A 486 17.39 -19.88 15.16
C ALA A 486 18.80 -20.14 14.58
N GLN A 487 19.12 -21.41 14.32
CA GLN A 487 20.40 -21.82 13.74
C GLN A 487 20.57 -21.31 12.29
N GLU A 488 19.51 -21.34 11.48
CA GLU A 488 19.48 -20.77 10.12
C GLU A 488 19.88 -19.28 10.12
N PHE A 489 19.41 -18.51 11.10
CA PHE A 489 19.77 -17.10 11.27
C PHE A 489 21.10 -16.88 12.03
N GLY A 490 21.85 -17.95 12.30
CA GLY A 490 23.14 -17.90 12.98
C GLY A 490 23.05 -17.59 14.47
N VAL A 491 21.92 -17.88 15.13
CA VAL A 491 21.78 -17.78 16.58
C VAL A 491 22.28 -19.09 17.20
N VAL A 492 23.42 -19.02 17.86
CA VAL A 492 24.07 -20.14 18.54
C VAL A 492 24.47 -19.73 19.96
N ASP A 493 24.66 -20.71 20.85
CA ASP A 493 25.26 -20.44 22.16
C ASP A 493 26.71 -20.00 21.95
N SER A 494 27.02 -18.80 22.42
CA SER A 494 28.26 -18.07 22.13
C SER A 494 28.70 -17.29 23.36
N ALA A 495 30.01 -17.09 23.49
CA ALA A 495 30.58 -16.27 24.56
C ALA A 495 30.10 -14.80 24.48
N GLU A 496 29.65 -14.34 23.31
CA GLU A 496 29.20 -12.96 23.11
C GLU A 496 28.03 -12.57 23.99
N TRP A 497 27.19 -13.53 24.42
CA TRP A 497 26.04 -13.27 25.27
C TRP A 497 26.40 -12.94 26.72
N ARG A 498 27.67 -13.10 27.09
CA ARG A 498 28.20 -12.90 28.45
C ARG A 498 28.96 -11.59 28.59
N VAL A 499 29.08 -10.80 27.52
CA VAL A 499 29.90 -9.58 27.47
C VAL A 499 29.04 -8.37 27.13
N VAL A 500 29.04 -7.37 28.01
CA VAL A 500 28.41 -6.07 27.74
C VAL A 500 29.16 -5.37 26.62
N ARG A 501 28.44 -4.87 25.62
CA ARG A 501 28.98 -4.21 24.43
C ARG A 501 28.11 -3.03 24.02
N PRO A 502 28.58 -2.14 23.11
CA PRO A 502 27.71 -1.14 22.52
C PRO A 502 26.47 -1.79 21.91
N TYR A 503 25.32 -1.16 22.15
CA TYR A 503 24.04 -1.68 21.69
C TYR A 503 24.02 -1.79 20.16
N ASP A 504 23.53 -2.93 19.68
CA ASP A 504 23.20 -3.20 18.29
C ASP A 504 21.88 -3.96 18.29
N GLU A 505 20.89 -3.48 17.54
CA GLU A 505 19.55 -4.09 17.56
C GLU A 505 19.56 -5.51 16.96
N ALA A 506 20.42 -5.81 15.99
CA ALA A 506 20.51 -7.15 15.41
C ALA A 506 21.02 -8.16 16.45
N TRP A 507 22.12 -7.83 17.13
CA TRP A 507 22.66 -8.59 18.24
C TRP A 507 21.65 -8.75 19.38
N GLU A 508 20.98 -7.67 19.79
CA GLU A 508 19.98 -7.73 20.87
C GLU A 508 18.82 -8.68 20.53
N ARG A 509 18.30 -8.62 19.30
CA ARG A 509 17.22 -9.50 18.85
C ARG A 509 17.64 -10.97 18.79
N ARG A 510 18.87 -11.26 18.38
CA ARG A 510 19.43 -12.61 18.44
C ARG A 510 19.62 -13.09 19.88
N GLY A 511 20.08 -12.22 20.77
CA GLY A 511 20.19 -12.53 22.20
C GLY A 511 18.83 -12.80 22.85
N MET A 512 17.81 -12.01 22.53
CA MET A 512 16.43 -12.26 22.96
C MET A 512 15.88 -13.59 22.42
N THR A 513 16.26 -13.97 21.19
CA THR A 513 15.92 -15.26 20.59
C THR A 513 16.56 -16.41 21.39
N GLN A 514 17.86 -16.31 21.68
CA GLN A 514 18.59 -17.29 22.48
C GLN A 514 18.01 -17.42 23.90
N ALA A 515 17.71 -16.30 24.55
CA ALA A 515 17.10 -16.29 25.88
C ALA A 515 15.69 -16.93 25.89
N ALA A 516 14.90 -16.74 24.83
CA ALA A 516 13.58 -17.38 24.70
C ALA A 516 13.69 -18.91 24.55
N LEU A 517 14.65 -19.40 23.75
CA LEU A 517 14.93 -20.84 23.62
C LEU A 517 15.40 -21.44 24.96
N LEU A 518 16.35 -20.81 25.63
CA LEU A 518 16.84 -21.26 26.95
C LEU A 518 15.73 -21.27 28.00
N SER A 519 14.88 -20.24 28.00
CA SER A 519 13.72 -20.18 28.91
C SER A 519 12.71 -21.29 28.63
N HIS A 520 12.49 -21.63 27.36
CA HIS A 520 11.64 -22.77 26.98
C HIS A 520 12.23 -24.10 27.45
N ASP A 521 13.55 -24.28 27.34
CA ASP A 521 14.29 -25.45 27.82
C ASP A 521 14.50 -25.46 29.37
N GLN A 522 13.81 -24.58 30.12
CA GLN A 522 13.91 -24.42 31.57
C GLN A 522 15.31 -24.02 32.10
N ARG A 523 16.20 -23.57 31.22
CA ARG A 523 17.54 -23.05 31.55
C ARG A 523 17.48 -21.57 31.91
N HIS A 524 16.64 -21.24 32.91
CA HIS A 524 16.34 -19.86 33.28
C HIS A 524 17.53 -19.08 33.83
N ALA A 525 18.52 -19.73 34.46
CA ALA A 525 19.71 -19.04 34.94
C ALA A 525 20.50 -18.45 33.77
N GLU A 526 20.77 -19.26 32.75
CA GLU A 526 21.52 -18.82 31.56
C GLU A 526 20.74 -17.78 30.75
N ALA A 527 19.41 -17.95 30.63
CA ALA A 527 18.57 -16.93 30.00
C ALA A 527 18.68 -15.57 30.72
N ARG A 528 18.69 -15.56 32.07
CA ARG A 528 18.85 -14.32 32.86
C ARG A 528 20.21 -13.67 32.63
N ASP A 529 21.29 -14.44 32.54
CA ASP A 529 22.64 -13.88 32.30
C ASP A 529 22.68 -13.12 30.97
N ILE A 530 22.12 -13.71 29.91
CA ILE A 530 21.99 -13.05 28.60
C ILE A 530 21.15 -11.77 28.73
N LEU A 531 19.96 -11.86 29.35
CA LEU A 531 19.05 -10.73 29.48
C LEU A 531 19.65 -9.57 30.30
N GLN A 532 20.50 -9.85 31.29
CA GLN A 532 21.21 -8.81 32.04
C GLN A 532 22.23 -8.06 31.18
N VAL A 533 22.97 -8.78 30.34
CA VAL A 533 23.92 -8.20 29.38
C VAL A 533 23.20 -7.32 28.35
N LEU A 534 22.08 -7.81 27.81
CA LEU A 534 21.24 -7.04 26.89
C LEU A 534 20.66 -5.79 27.56
N ARG A 535 20.19 -5.92 28.80
CA ARG A 535 19.63 -4.81 29.59
C ARG A 535 20.64 -3.69 29.78
N ALA A 536 21.86 -4.03 30.21
CA ALA A 536 22.93 -3.05 30.43
C ALA A 536 23.28 -2.28 29.14
N SER A 537 23.35 -3.01 28.01
CA SER A 537 23.65 -2.41 26.71
C SER A 537 22.52 -1.49 26.22
N ALA A 538 21.26 -1.91 26.35
CA ALA A 538 20.09 -1.12 25.97
C ALA A 538 19.90 0.13 26.83
N GLU A 539 20.20 0.03 28.12
CA GLU A 539 20.19 1.16 29.05
C GLU A 539 21.28 2.19 28.70
N ALA A 540 22.51 1.74 28.45
CA ALA A 540 23.62 2.61 28.05
C ALA A 540 23.33 3.37 26.74
N ALA A 541 22.63 2.75 25.79
CA ALA A 541 22.22 3.38 24.53
C ALA A 541 20.96 4.28 24.66
N GLY A 542 20.28 4.27 25.80
CA GLY A 542 19.02 5.00 25.97
C GLY A 542 17.87 4.45 25.11
N HIS A 543 17.93 3.18 24.68
CA HIS A 543 16.90 2.57 23.85
C HIS A 543 15.75 2.02 24.71
N VAL A 544 14.99 2.94 25.30
CA VAL A 544 13.92 2.67 26.28
C VAL A 544 12.92 1.61 25.82
N LEU A 545 12.47 1.65 24.56
CA LEU A 545 11.52 0.66 24.04
C LEU A 545 12.04 -0.78 24.15
N ARG A 546 13.31 -0.99 23.76
CA ARG A 546 13.93 -2.32 23.75
C ARG A 546 14.34 -2.73 25.15
N LEU A 547 14.85 -1.79 25.94
CA LEU A 547 15.13 -1.97 27.36
C LEU A 547 13.92 -2.52 28.11
N HIS A 548 12.74 -1.96 27.87
CA HIS A 548 11.52 -2.47 28.49
C HIS A 548 11.16 -3.90 28.06
N ALA A 549 11.38 -4.25 26.78
CA ALA A 549 11.13 -5.61 26.29
C ALA A 549 12.07 -6.63 26.95
N VAL A 550 13.35 -6.28 27.09
CA VAL A 550 14.35 -7.10 27.80
C VAL A 550 14.00 -7.25 29.28
N GLU A 551 13.54 -6.18 29.93
CA GLU A 551 13.15 -6.22 31.34
C GLU A 551 11.88 -7.02 31.58
N ALA A 552 10.94 -7.02 30.63
CA ALA A 552 9.78 -7.89 30.67
C ALA A 552 10.16 -9.37 30.53
N ALA A 553 11.11 -9.71 29.66
CA ALA A 553 11.69 -11.06 29.60
C ALA A 553 12.38 -11.44 30.92
N LEU A 554 13.21 -10.54 31.47
CA LEU A 554 13.95 -10.78 32.71
C LEU A 554 13.00 -11.00 33.89
N ALA A 555 11.98 -10.15 34.02
CA ALA A 555 10.95 -10.27 35.05
C ALA A 555 10.18 -11.59 34.92
N SER A 556 9.85 -12.01 33.69
CA SER A 556 9.19 -13.30 33.44
C SER A 556 10.09 -14.48 33.83
N SER A 557 11.37 -14.43 33.48
CA SER A 557 12.33 -15.48 33.86
C SER A 557 12.54 -15.57 35.37
N LEU A 558 12.60 -14.43 36.08
CA LEU A 558 12.70 -14.40 37.55
C LEU A 558 11.45 -14.98 38.21
N TRP A 559 10.27 -14.67 37.65
CA TRP A 559 8.99 -15.17 38.13
C TRP A 559 8.89 -16.69 38.08
N GLU A 560 9.29 -17.30 36.96
CA GLU A 560 9.30 -18.77 36.78
C GLU A 560 10.23 -19.47 37.77
N THR A 561 11.35 -18.83 38.16
CA THR A 561 12.28 -19.36 39.17
C THR A 561 11.85 -19.10 40.62
N GLY A 562 10.70 -18.46 40.86
CA GLY A 562 10.19 -18.15 42.20
C GLY A 562 10.73 -16.87 42.84
N ALA A 563 11.65 -16.14 42.18
CA ALA A 563 12.21 -14.87 42.65
C ALA A 563 11.23 -13.70 42.47
N ARG A 564 10.05 -13.78 43.10
CA ARG A 564 8.92 -12.87 42.87
C ARG A 564 9.22 -11.41 43.19
N ASN A 565 9.92 -11.15 44.30
CA ASN A 565 10.25 -9.77 44.70
C ASN A 565 11.19 -9.10 43.69
N GLU A 566 12.19 -9.83 43.20
CA GLU A 566 13.12 -9.33 42.17
C GLU A 566 12.41 -9.09 40.84
N ALA A 567 11.49 -9.99 40.44
CA ALA A 567 10.66 -9.80 39.25
C ALA A 567 9.81 -8.52 39.33
N LEU A 568 9.15 -8.29 40.48
CA LEU A 568 8.35 -7.09 40.71
C LEU A 568 9.22 -5.82 40.75
N GLN A 569 10.41 -5.88 41.35
CA GLN A 569 11.36 -4.76 41.36
C GLN A 569 11.85 -4.41 39.95
N CYS A 570 12.17 -5.41 39.13
CA CYS A 570 12.54 -5.22 37.73
C CYS A 570 11.42 -4.52 36.96
N LEU A 571 10.17 -4.97 37.13
CA LEU A 571 9.02 -4.35 36.50
C LEU A 571 8.76 -2.92 37.01
N HIS A 572 8.95 -2.67 38.31
CA HIS A 572 8.80 -1.34 38.89
C HIS A 572 9.77 -0.33 38.25
N GLN A 573 11.05 -0.69 38.09
CA GLN A 573 12.05 0.14 37.42
C GLN A 573 11.68 0.45 35.96
N SER A 574 11.16 -0.56 35.26
CA SER A 574 10.64 -0.41 33.89
C SER A 574 9.47 0.59 33.83
N LEU A 575 8.47 0.44 34.70
CA LEU A 575 7.31 1.34 34.77
C LEU A 575 7.68 2.79 35.14
N MET A 576 8.65 2.98 36.05
CA MET A 576 9.12 4.31 36.42
C MET A 576 9.77 5.06 35.24
N ARG A 577 10.49 4.35 34.36
CA ARG A 577 11.10 4.92 33.14
C ARG A 577 10.08 5.26 32.06
N ALA A 578 8.92 4.61 32.04
CA ALA A 578 7.86 4.90 31.07
C ALA A 578 7.21 6.30 31.25
N ARG A 579 7.56 7.05 32.30
CA ARG A 579 7.13 8.46 32.55
C ARG A 579 5.62 8.69 32.39
N GLY A 580 4.79 7.73 32.78
CA GLY A 580 3.33 7.82 32.67
C GLY A 580 2.73 7.51 31.29
N HIS A 581 3.54 7.08 30.31
CA HIS A 581 3.04 6.52 29.06
C HIS A 581 2.58 5.08 29.25
N ALA A 582 1.55 4.68 28.49
CA ALA A 582 1.04 3.33 28.53
C ALA A 582 2.12 2.31 28.10
N PRO A 583 2.19 1.11 28.71
CA PRO A 583 2.98 0.01 28.18
C PRO A 583 2.57 -0.28 26.73
N SER A 584 3.55 -0.64 25.91
CA SER A 584 3.33 -0.94 24.50
C SER A 584 2.90 -2.40 24.31
N ARG A 585 2.19 -2.71 23.22
CA ARG A 585 1.80 -4.09 22.89
C ARG A 585 3.00 -5.02 22.82
N SER A 586 4.14 -4.53 22.34
CA SER A 586 5.38 -5.30 22.27
C SER A 586 5.90 -5.78 23.63
N TRP A 587 5.54 -5.17 24.78
CA TRP A 587 5.87 -5.73 26.11
C TRP A 587 5.30 -7.14 26.30
N PHE A 588 4.07 -7.33 25.84
CA PHE A 588 3.32 -8.56 25.98
C PHE A 588 3.69 -9.56 24.90
N ASP A 589 3.67 -9.10 23.65
CA ASP A 589 3.86 -9.99 22.52
C ASP A 589 5.31 -10.49 22.44
N ASP A 590 6.33 -9.69 22.79
CA ASP A 590 7.72 -10.17 22.79
C ASP A 590 7.98 -11.18 23.94
N ASN A 591 7.15 -11.23 24.99
CA ASN A 591 7.43 -11.97 26.23
C ASN A 591 6.26 -12.86 26.67
N PRO A 592 6.22 -14.15 26.27
CA PRO A 592 5.24 -15.10 26.76
C PRO A 592 5.21 -15.14 28.29
N ARG A 593 4.01 -15.22 28.89
CA ARG A 593 3.75 -15.26 30.36
C ARG A 593 4.06 -13.99 31.15
N PHE A 594 4.58 -12.92 30.53
CA PHE A 594 4.77 -11.63 31.21
C PHE A 594 3.50 -11.07 31.87
N HIS A 595 2.33 -11.39 31.31
CA HIS A 595 1.03 -11.02 31.90
C HIS A 595 0.87 -11.51 33.36
N GLN A 596 1.47 -12.64 33.75
CA GLN A 596 1.38 -13.16 35.11
C GLN A 596 2.09 -12.25 36.11
N VAL A 597 3.30 -11.80 35.77
CA VAL A 597 4.06 -10.83 36.56
C VAL A 597 3.28 -9.53 36.70
N LEU A 598 2.68 -9.08 35.60
CA LEU A 598 1.92 -7.84 35.59
C LEU A 598 0.63 -7.93 36.41
N ILE A 599 -0.10 -9.04 36.37
CA ILE A 599 -1.25 -9.28 37.25
C ILE A 599 -0.83 -9.20 38.72
N ALA A 600 0.25 -9.89 39.10
CA ALA A 600 0.76 -9.86 40.47
C ALA A 600 1.18 -8.46 40.91
N ALA A 601 1.80 -7.69 40.01
CA ALA A 601 2.15 -6.30 40.26
C ALA A 601 0.93 -5.40 40.54
N LEU A 602 -0.23 -5.69 39.95
CA LEU A 602 -1.45 -4.91 40.17
C LEU A 602 -2.04 -5.08 41.56
N GLU A 603 -1.69 -6.17 42.26
CA GLU A 603 -2.04 -6.37 43.67
C GLU A 603 -1.17 -5.53 44.62
N VAL A 604 -0.03 -5.01 44.14
CA VAL A 604 0.86 -4.14 44.91
C VAL A 604 0.40 -2.67 44.76
N PRO A 605 -0.07 -1.99 45.83
CA PRO A 605 -0.69 -0.66 45.71
C PRO A 605 0.22 0.41 45.07
N GLN A 606 1.52 0.36 45.34
CA GLN A 606 2.49 1.29 44.78
C GLN A 606 2.65 1.10 43.26
N MET A 607 2.68 -0.15 42.78
CA MET A 607 2.79 -0.46 41.36
C MET A 607 1.48 -0.19 40.62
N ARG A 608 0.34 -0.49 41.24
CA ARG A 608 -0.99 -0.17 40.68
C ARG A 608 -1.15 1.32 40.40
N ARG A 609 -0.60 2.20 41.24
CA ARG A 609 -0.62 3.66 41.00
C ARG A 609 0.17 4.09 39.76
N LEU A 610 1.18 3.33 39.35
CA LEU A 610 1.98 3.59 38.15
C LEU A 610 1.27 3.13 36.85
N MET A 611 0.17 2.38 36.96
CA MET A 611 -0.59 1.87 35.82
C MET A 611 -1.99 2.50 35.77
N PRO A 612 -2.22 3.50 34.90
CA PRO A 612 -3.54 4.11 34.77
C PRO A 612 -4.62 3.08 34.41
N GLU A 613 -5.82 3.18 34.99
CA GLU A 613 -6.96 2.27 34.72
C GLU A 613 -7.31 2.16 33.21
N ARG A 614 -7.03 3.22 32.42
CA ARG A 614 -7.16 3.22 30.96
C ARG A 614 -6.25 2.17 30.30
N VAL A 615 -5.02 2.00 30.79
CA VAL A 615 -4.07 0.99 30.30
C VAL A 615 -4.61 -0.41 30.56
N LEU A 616 -5.07 -0.67 31.77
CA LEU A 616 -5.62 -1.98 32.16
C LEU A 616 -6.85 -2.36 31.35
N ARG A 617 -7.67 -1.37 30.98
CA ARG A 617 -8.81 -1.56 30.09
C ARG A 617 -8.38 -1.91 28.67
N VAL A 618 -7.40 -1.18 28.12
CA VAL A 618 -6.91 -1.38 26.75
C VAL A 618 -6.19 -2.72 26.60
N PHE A 619 -5.37 -3.11 27.56
CA PHE A 619 -4.59 -4.35 27.51
C PHE A 619 -5.23 -5.52 28.26
N GLY A 620 -6.46 -5.38 28.76
CA GLY A 620 -7.14 -6.39 29.59
C GLY A 620 -7.20 -7.79 28.95
N ALA A 621 -7.40 -7.88 27.64
CA ALA A 621 -7.39 -9.15 26.90
C ALA A 621 -5.98 -9.77 26.79
N ALA A 622 -4.93 -8.94 26.66
CA ALA A 622 -3.53 -9.39 26.66
C ALA A 622 -3.05 -9.79 28.08
N LEU A 623 -3.68 -9.26 29.12
CA LEU A 623 -3.45 -9.60 30.54
C LEU A 623 -4.09 -10.92 30.97
N GLY A 624 -4.45 -11.82 30.06
CA GLY A 624 -5.03 -13.13 30.43
C GLY A 624 -6.42 -13.07 31.07
N ARG A 625 -7.10 -11.91 31.14
CA ARG A 625 -8.51 -11.83 31.63
C ARG A 625 -9.53 -12.49 30.69
N ALA A 626 -9.08 -13.18 29.64
CA ALA A 626 -9.90 -13.99 28.76
C ALA A 626 -10.05 -15.45 29.21
N GLU A 627 -9.16 -15.98 30.06
CA GLU A 627 -9.27 -17.37 30.53
C GLU A 627 -10.28 -17.53 31.69
N ALA A 628 -10.42 -16.50 32.55
CA ALA A 628 -11.36 -16.53 33.67
C ALA A 628 -12.84 -16.24 33.32
N ARG A 629 -13.17 -16.06 32.03
CA ARG A 629 -14.56 -15.86 31.57
C ARG A 629 -15.10 -16.96 30.67
N GLN A 630 -14.33 -18.04 30.45
CA GLN A 630 -14.77 -19.17 29.62
C GLN A 630 -15.39 -20.33 30.41
N SER A 631 -15.58 -20.20 31.73
CA SER A 631 -16.29 -21.16 32.58
C SER A 631 -17.61 -20.64 33.15
N ALA A 632 -18.21 -19.64 32.53
CA ALA A 632 -19.62 -19.32 32.68
C ALA A 632 -20.26 -19.43 31.30
N PRO A 633 -21.47 -20.02 31.15
CA PRO A 633 -22.14 -20.04 29.86
C PRO A 633 -22.20 -18.60 29.36
N ALA A 634 -21.64 -18.38 28.17
CA ALA A 634 -21.55 -17.06 27.54
C ALA A 634 -22.95 -16.45 27.46
N HIS A 635 -23.30 -15.64 28.45
CA HIS A 635 -24.49 -14.81 28.39
C HIS A 635 -24.16 -13.62 27.49
N ALA A 636 -24.74 -13.72 26.29
CA ALA A 636 -25.15 -12.65 25.41
C ALA A 636 -24.03 -11.71 24.91
N VAL A 637 -23.68 -11.89 23.62
CA VAL A 637 -23.60 -10.76 22.67
C VAL A 637 -24.65 -9.74 23.11
N ASP A 638 -24.29 -8.47 23.33
CA ASP A 638 -25.24 -7.39 23.63
C ASP A 638 -26.55 -7.66 22.91
N ALA A 639 -27.55 -8.13 23.67
CA ALA A 639 -28.64 -8.91 23.09
C ALA A 639 -29.29 -8.06 22.00
N LEU A 640 -29.40 -8.63 20.80
CA LEU A 640 -30.28 -8.08 19.80
C LEU A 640 -31.61 -7.82 20.50
N THR A 641 -32.07 -6.58 20.43
CA THR A 641 -33.34 -6.20 21.04
C THR A 641 -34.44 -7.08 20.47
N ALA A 642 -35.55 -7.27 21.20
CA ALA A 642 -36.70 -8.06 20.70
C ALA A 642 -37.11 -7.62 19.28
N ARG A 643 -36.99 -6.33 18.99
CA ARG A 643 -37.27 -5.75 17.68
C ARG A 643 -36.25 -6.10 16.60
N GLU A 644 -34.97 -6.13 16.94
CA GLU A 644 -33.92 -6.57 16.01
C GLU A 644 -34.00 -8.09 15.76
N LEU A 645 -34.39 -8.90 16.75
CA LEU A 645 -34.64 -10.34 16.58
C LEU A 645 -35.81 -10.61 15.63
N GLU A 646 -36.90 -9.87 15.77
CA GLU A 646 -38.04 -9.95 14.85
C GLU A 646 -37.66 -9.58 13.41
N VAL A 647 -36.91 -8.47 13.24
CA VAL A 647 -36.39 -8.05 11.93
C VAL A 647 -35.40 -9.08 11.37
N LEU A 648 -34.57 -9.70 12.22
CA LEU A 648 -33.61 -10.75 11.84
C LEU A 648 -34.31 -12.04 11.39
N ALA A 649 -35.41 -12.44 12.05
CA ALA A 649 -36.21 -13.59 11.65
C ALA A 649 -36.86 -13.39 10.27
N LEU A 650 -37.39 -12.19 10.01
CA LEU A 650 -37.96 -11.85 8.70
C LEU A 650 -36.86 -11.71 7.61
N LEU A 651 -35.68 -11.22 7.99
CA LEU A 651 -34.48 -11.22 7.14
C LEU A 651 -34.09 -12.63 6.70
N ALA A 652 -34.11 -13.60 7.63
CA ALA A 652 -33.75 -14.99 7.40
C ALA A 652 -34.75 -15.75 6.51
N GLN A 653 -35.99 -15.26 6.40
CA GLN A 653 -37.02 -15.74 5.46
C GLN A 653 -36.85 -15.19 4.04
N GLY A 654 -35.84 -14.34 3.78
CA GLY A 654 -35.58 -13.77 2.46
C GLY A 654 -36.42 -12.54 2.10
N LEU A 655 -37.18 -11.97 3.04
CA LEU A 655 -38.08 -10.85 2.78
C LEU A 655 -37.34 -9.53 2.52
N SER A 656 -37.72 -8.76 1.50
CA SER A 656 -37.13 -7.45 1.23
C SER A 656 -37.42 -6.45 2.38
N ASN A 657 -36.66 -5.35 2.49
CA ASN A 657 -36.90 -4.35 3.54
C ASN A 657 -38.33 -3.76 3.48
N GLN A 658 -38.94 -3.71 2.29
CA GLN A 658 -40.32 -3.30 2.11
C GLN A 658 -41.33 -4.31 2.68
N GLN A 659 -41.08 -5.59 2.44
CA GLN A 659 -41.90 -6.67 2.99
C GLN A 659 -41.74 -6.79 4.51
N ILE A 660 -40.53 -6.59 5.04
CA ILE A 660 -40.26 -6.53 6.49
C ILE A 660 -41.00 -5.33 7.11
N SER A 661 -40.96 -4.17 6.45
CA SER A 661 -41.67 -2.97 6.89
C SER A 661 -43.18 -3.21 7.01
N ALA A 662 -43.79 -3.82 5.99
CA ALA A 662 -45.21 -4.15 6.00
C ALA A 662 -45.57 -5.21 7.06
N ARG A 663 -44.73 -6.24 7.24
CA ARG A 663 -45.00 -7.38 8.13
C ARG A 663 -44.72 -7.09 9.59
N ALA A 664 -43.70 -6.29 9.89
CA ALA A 664 -43.40 -5.83 11.24
C ALA A 664 -44.18 -4.56 11.60
N GLN A 665 -44.93 -3.94 10.68
CA GLN A 665 -45.65 -2.67 10.90
C GLN A 665 -44.75 -1.52 11.40
N ILE A 666 -43.56 -1.37 10.79
CA ILE A 666 -42.64 -0.25 11.04
C ILE A 666 -42.20 0.40 9.73
N SER A 667 -41.79 1.67 9.80
CA SER A 667 -41.34 2.41 8.62
C SER A 667 -40.12 1.77 7.95
N MET A 668 -39.99 1.95 6.63
CA MET A 668 -38.84 1.48 5.84
C MET A 668 -37.50 2.00 6.38
N THR A 669 -37.47 3.24 6.86
CA THR A 669 -36.29 3.90 7.42
C THR A 669 -35.87 3.22 8.72
N THR A 670 -36.84 2.83 9.55
CA THR A 670 -36.62 2.07 10.79
C THR A 670 -36.10 0.65 10.49
N VAL A 671 -36.61 -0.02 9.46
CA VAL A 671 -36.08 -1.33 9.03
C VAL A 671 -34.62 -1.22 8.58
N LYS A 672 -34.27 -0.23 7.74
CA LYS A 672 -32.86 -0.02 7.31
C LYS A 672 -31.94 0.23 8.50
N TRP A 673 -32.41 0.98 9.50
CA TRP A 673 -31.67 1.23 10.74
C TRP A 673 -31.46 -0.06 11.55
N HIS A 674 -32.50 -0.88 11.76
CA HIS A 674 -32.37 -2.17 12.44
C HIS A 674 -31.44 -3.12 11.69
N VAL A 675 -31.54 -3.23 10.37
CA VAL A 675 -30.65 -4.07 9.54
C VAL A 675 -29.19 -3.65 9.72
N LYS A 676 -28.90 -2.35 9.70
CA LYS A 676 -27.55 -1.82 9.94
C LYS A 676 -27.02 -2.17 11.33
N ASN A 677 -27.86 -2.05 12.36
CA ASN A 677 -27.47 -2.41 13.73
C ASN A 677 -27.29 -3.92 13.91
N ILE A 678 -28.15 -4.73 13.29
CA ILE A 678 -28.02 -6.19 13.25
C ILE A 678 -26.67 -6.58 12.63
N PHE A 679 -26.29 -5.95 11.53
CA PHE A 679 -25.01 -6.21 10.85
C PHE A 679 -23.82 -5.84 11.73
N ALA A 680 -23.88 -4.67 12.36
CA ALA A 680 -22.84 -4.22 13.30
C ALA A 680 -22.71 -5.17 14.52
N LYS A 681 -23.85 -5.56 15.12
CA LYS A 681 -23.89 -6.46 16.30
C LYS A 681 -23.48 -7.90 15.97
N LEU A 682 -23.80 -8.38 14.76
CA LEU A 682 -23.39 -9.71 14.30
C LEU A 682 -21.99 -9.74 13.68
N GLY A 683 -21.35 -8.60 13.47
CA GLY A 683 -20.00 -8.48 12.89
C GLY A 683 -19.93 -8.88 11.41
N VAL A 684 -20.96 -8.54 10.63
CA VAL A 684 -21.12 -8.98 9.23
C VAL A 684 -21.45 -7.79 8.33
N GLY A 685 -20.93 -7.79 7.11
CA GLY A 685 -21.17 -6.70 6.13
C GLY A 685 -22.30 -6.97 5.14
N THR A 686 -22.85 -8.18 5.11
CA THR A 686 -23.84 -8.59 4.11
C THR A 686 -25.06 -9.26 4.74
N ARG A 687 -26.19 -9.15 4.05
CA ARG A 687 -27.45 -9.79 4.41
C ARG A 687 -27.31 -11.30 4.55
N VAL A 688 -26.63 -11.94 3.59
CA VAL A 688 -26.36 -13.38 3.63
C VAL A 688 -25.47 -13.73 4.82
N GLY A 689 -24.44 -12.92 5.10
CA GLY A 689 -23.58 -13.08 6.27
C GLY A 689 -24.35 -13.01 7.58
N ALA A 690 -25.30 -12.07 7.72
CA ALA A 690 -26.16 -11.95 8.89
C ALA A 690 -27.02 -13.18 9.13
N VAL A 691 -27.65 -13.74 8.09
CA VAL A 691 -28.48 -14.95 8.21
C VAL A 691 -27.64 -16.17 8.57
N VAL A 692 -26.48 -16.34 7.94
CA VAL A 692 -25.56 -17.45 8.24
C VAL A 692 -25.05 -17.37 9.68
N ARG A 693 -24.68 -16.17 10.14
CA ARG A 693 -24.22 -15.95 11.51
C ARG A 693 -25.33 -16.16 12.53
N ALA A 694 -26.54 -15.69 12.24
CA ALA A 694 -27.71 -15.87 13.11
C ALA A 694 -28.09 -17.34 13.28
N ARG A 695 -28.05 -18.15 12.21
CA ARG A 695 -28.24 -19.61 12.28
C ARG A 695 -27.16 -20.31 13.11
N LYS A 696 -25.88 -19.93 12.93
CA LYS A 696 -24.76 -20.45 13.75
C LYS A 696 -24.93 -20.13 15.23
N LEU A 697 -25.53 -18.99 15.55
CA LEU A 697 -25.81 -18.53 16.92
C LEU A 697 -27.18 -19.01 17.45
N LYS A 698 -27.95 -19.80 16.68
CA LYS A 698 -29.30 -20.28 17.02
C LYS A 698 -30.30 -19.17 17.38
N LEU A 699 -30.18 -18.02 16.70
CA LEU A 699 -31.07 -16.87 16.90
C LEU A 699 -32.29 -16.89 15.96
N VAL A 700 -32.20 -17.64 14.86
CA VAL A 700 -33.24 -17.81 13.80
C VAL A 700 -33.12 -19.18 13.13
#